data_AF-A0A1I1UQN3-F1
#
_entry.id   AF-A0A1I1UQN3-F1
#
_cell.length_a   1.000
_cell.length_b   1.000
_cell.length_c   1.000
_cell.angle_alpha   90.00
_cell.angle_beta   90.00
_cell.angle_gamma   90.00
#
_symmetry.space_group_name_H-M   'P 1'
#
loop_
_entity.id
_entity.type
_entity.pdbx_description
1 polymer ?
#
loop_
_entity_poly.entity_id
_entity_poly.type
_entity_poly.pdbx_seq_one_letter_code
_entity_poly.pdbx_strand_id
1 'polypeptide(L)'
;MKTGLGELHGRRSTSEKAERTPGASQGTSGAQPRSSTAASAHPQLARRVASGQQEGSAAHRPRTQAIARAPVKAEPLRTTGEGASASSSQPKAAKTSRINAALIAQALSMMADNPLHSAREVIRDIGRATLGDHIGKGGICRKPELLQTMPDYEDHKPSILASLRRLHQTEQADWLEKGMPGSGKRPLPDGGTADPPAAKKARASRQPIHPEQIFQAMSDRLASGRNLHGKNMEKWSNPEKWQQEKLATRLAKHEDYPLWRDRIEPLARRLGLIGAQENLPPGSARETFDAAKLVAALRLISQRTEAKASQRLDAPCLREALHDGVGVKKGLLYNWISAEGVLRKPPKSIEGLPGYEQHGPEIRELLTALGQQEFVAALDSGAPGLSPISARKVAKVLEMMCATSPRTQSEIAQQQELPLTTLTQYVRKDGLNIDRLQRLADYGAHAGAIRAWAQRLGWKDQAAALPEPAGPSLPPATTGSSRMEAALFLKQAPGYLDNVERVARMLRDAPATAIQAAADAQGAPRRIVRALLDERGRVRDLSGIGQLLSGVDGAASARIAGLLARLSARLDPPPDAGPPQDSRVKMLRQKVGGTAPDRILLVDRHTRDPGQGAPDRLGSIYRQNSALVHPPRSYAQDRHAQPLRWLSTLLRQQFPETDSEIQCYYDAGSGSIIVSSNETGFNTTLRTFLAGEGMQALLAQSPPPAPIDNTQRALRHEAKLLARLDPASDPHPTPVSDEIFAAIAEQRFAVPDSNYQKDSRAVHLHAERRIADHLRDELDTPLDHTMLAGTMRPCGTCADELEVSPSTHRGPFWMSKSSRAYVEGQSDIHRQMRANIGSSITQARNGRLTFNHDTDSDSDG
;
A
#
# COMPACT_ATOMS: atom_id res chain seq x y z
N MET A 1 5.02 76.12 4.05
CA MET A 1 5.52 76.53 2.72
C MET A 1 4.72 75.81 1.63
N LYS A 2 4.69 76.37 0.40
CA LYS A 2 4.21 75.83 -0.90
C LYS A 2 3.73 74.35 -0.92
N THR A 3 2.47 73.96 -1.21
CA THR A 3 1.49 74.19 -2.33
C THR A 3 1.56 73.18 -3.49
N GLY A 4 0.39 72.68 -3.95
CA GLY A 4 0.20 71.69 -5.04
C GLY A 4 -0.73 70.56 -4.58
N LEU A 5 -2.07 70.53 -4.76
CA LEU A 5 -2.98 70.79 -5.90
C LEU A 5 -2.89 69.76 -7.05
N GLY A 6 -4.06 69.21 -7.43
CA GLY A 6 -4.26 68.19 -8.46
C GLY A 6 -5.63 67.51 -8.35
N GLU A 7 -6.65 68.08 -8.99
CA GLU A 7 -8.04 67.59 -8.98
C GLU A 7 -8.33 66.61 -10.15
N LEU A 8 -9.43 65.83 -10.07
CA LEU A 8 -10.59 65.97 -10.99
C LEU A 8 -11.79 65.05 -10.64
N HIS A 9 -12.95 65.36 -11.23
CA HIS A 9 -14.31 64.96 -10.79
C HIS A 9 -14.79 63.55 -11.20
N GLY A 10 -15.89 63.04 -10.59
CA GLY A 10 -16.47 61.71 -10.91
C GLY A 10 -17.98 61.38 -10.68
N ARG A 11 -18.83 62.27 -10.12
CA ARG A 11 -20.33 62.21 -10.06
C ARG A 11 -21.11 60.88 -9.77
N ARG A 12 -21.91 60.89 -8.68
CA ARG A 12 -23.34 60.40 -8.52
C ARG A 12 -23.65 58.89 -8.77
N SER A 13 -24.67 58.24 -8.21
CA SER A 13 -25.81 58.57 -7.30
C SER A 13 -26.19 57.26 -6.53
N THR A 14 -26.48 57.21 -5.22
CA THR A 14 -27.63 57.69 -4.40
C THR A 14 -29.00 57.02 -4.64
N SER A 15 -29.29 55.93 -3.91
CA SER A 15 -30.57 55.58 -3.26
C SER A 15 -30.31 54.41 -2.28
N GLU A 16 -30.54 54.55 -0.97
CA GLU A 16 -31.77 54.21 -0.24
C GLU A 16 -32.12 52.70 -0.29
N LYS A 17 -31.99 51.87 0.75
CA LYS A 17 -32.14 51.99 2.23
C LYS A 17 -33.59 51.93 2.74
N ALA A 18 -34.08 50.72 3.05
CA ALA A 18 -35.07 50.50 4.10
C ALA A 18 -34.97 49.06 4.65
N GLU A 19 -34.81 48.93 5.98
CA GLU A 19 -35.05 47.67 6.71
C GLU A 19 -36.51 47.63 7.19
N ARG A 20 -37.12 46.44 7.32
CA ARG A 20 -37.73 45.92 8.57
C ARG A 20 -38.66 44.71 8.40
N THR A 21 -38.33 43.66 9.13
CA THR A 21 -39.19 42.62 9.73
C THR A 21 -39.98 43.18 10.95
N PRO A 22 -40.85 42.44 11.70
CA PRO A 22 -41.30 41.03 11.60
C PRO A 22 -42.84 40.80 11.74
N GLY A 23 -43.27 39.53 11.84
CA GLY A 23 -44.60 39.09 12.35
C GLY A 23 -45.47 38.37 11.30
N ALA A 24 -45.82 37.07 11.32
CA ALA A 24 -46.00 36.00 12.32
C ALA A 24 -47.43 35.81 12.88
N SER A 25 -48.21 34.88 12.29
CA SER A 25 -49.15 33.97 13.02
C SER A 25 -49.85 32.89 12.15
N GLN A 26 -49.83 31.66 12.66
CA GLN A 26 -50.88 30.60 12.71
C GLN A 26 -51.84 30.27 11.53
N GLY A 27 -51.88 28.97 11.18
CA GLY A 27 -53.12 28.20 10.88
C GLY A 27 -53.61 28.15 9.41
N THR A 28 -54.32 27.11 8.93
CA THR A 28 -54.75 25.81 9.50
C THR A 28 -54.88 24.73 8.39
N SER A 29 -55.17 23.47 8.75
CA SER A 29 -55.25 22.27 7.88
C SER A 29 -56.39 22.25 6.85
N GLY A 30 -56.23 21.56 5.70
CA GLY A 30 -57.37 21.31 4.77
C GLY A 30 -57.12 20.42 3.53
N ALA A 31 -57.46 19.13 3.63
CA ALA A 31 -57.99 18.21 2.59
C ALA A 31 -57.54 18.22 1.10
N GLN A 32 -56.77 17.18 0.74
CA GLN A 32 -57.08 16.16 -0.31
C GLN A 32 -57.22 16.55 -1.83
N PRO A 33 -57.32 15.57 -2.79
CA PRO A 33 -56.54 15.63 -4.02
C PRO A 33 -57.34 15.89 -5.31
N ARG A 34 -56.62 16.03 -6.44
CA ARG A 34 -57.17 15.85 -7.79
C ARG A 34 -56.27 15.00 -8.69
N SER A 35 -56.84 13.92 -9.19
CA SER A 35 -56.42 13.25 -10.44
C SER A 35 -57.12 13.91 -11.63
N SER A 36 -56.50 13.89 -12.81
CA SER A 36 -57.17 14.27 -14.07
C SER A 36 -56.62 13.51 -15.26
N THR A 37 -57.46 12.68 -15.88
CA THR A 37 -57.16 11.89 -17.10
C THR A 37 -57.81 12.51 -18.33
N ALA A 38 -57.03 12.70 -19.41
CA ALA A 38 -57.49 12.80 -20.79
C ALA A 38 -56.31 12.37 -21.70
N ALA A 39 -56.36 11.44 -22.66
CA ALA A 39 -57.40 10.80 -23.49
C ALA A 39 -57.71 11.51 -24.83
N SER A 40 -57.67 10.71 -25.91
CA SER A 40 -58.04 11.02 -27.32
C SER A 40 -57.04 11.90 -28.11
N ALA A 41 -56.83 11.73 -29.42
CA ALA A 41 -57.45 10.81 -30.40
C ALA A 41 -56.48 10.35 -31.52
N HIS A 42 -56.81 9.22 -32.18
CA HIS A 42 -56.30 8.82 -33.51
C HIS A 42 -57.00 9.61 -34.64
N PRO A 43 -56.44 9.58 -35.87
CA PRO A 43 -57.08 8.79 -36.93
C PRO A 43 -56.15 7.77 -37.62
N GLN A 44 -56.71 7.00 -38.56
CA GLN A 44 -56.04 5.98 -39.41
C GLN A 44 -56.11 6.34 -40.90
N LEU A 45 -55.26 5.71 -41.73
CA LEU A 45 -55.51 5.16 -43.09
C LEU A 45 -54.18 4.51 -43.56
N ALA A 46 -54.05 3.18 -43.71
CA ALA A 46 -54.34 2.37 -44.91
C ALA A 46 -53.45 2.72 -46.14
N ARG A 47 -52.84 1.77 -46.88
CA ARG A 47 -53.36 0.46 -47.35
C ARG A 47 -52.25 -0.56 -47.76
N ARG A 48 -52.67 -1.80 -48.08
CA ARG A 48 -51.92 -2.98 -48.62
C ARG A 48 -51.08 -2.66 -49.89
N VAL A 49 -50.12 -3.46 -50.40
CA VAL A 49 -50.00 -4.91 -50.77
C VAL A 49 -48.47 -5.24 -50.87
N ALA A 50 -47.86 -6.44 -50.77
CA ALA A 50 -48.20 -7.88 -50.79
C ALA A 50 -47.38 -8.64 -49.68
N SER A 51 -47.36 -9.96 -49.43
CA SER A 51 -47.80 -11.24 -50.08
C SER A 51 -46.81 -11.96 -51.04
N GLY A 52 -46.18 -13.07 -50.60
CA GLY A 52 -45.38 -13.99 -51.44
C GLY A 52 -44.83 -15.22 -50.69
N GLN A 53 -45.38 -16.42 -50.93
CA GLN A 53 -44.89 -17.70 -50.39
C GLN A 53 -44.00 -18.43 -51.40
N GLN A 54 -43.01 -19.20 -50.93
CA GLN A 54 -42.70 -20.49 -51.57
C GLN A 54 -42.01 -21.48 -50.60
N GLU A 55 -42.42 -22.74 -50.68
CA GLU A 55 -41.78 -23.88 -50.03
C GLU A 55 -40.71 -24.48 -50.96
N GLY A 56 -39.69 -25.15 -50.44
CA GLY A 56 -38.64 -25.74 -51.30
C GLY A 56 -37.61 -26.59 -50.56
N SER A 57 -37.80 -27.91 -50.59
CA SER A 57 -36.86 -28.89 -50.01
C SER A 57 -35.52 -28.96 -50.74
N ALA A 58 -34.41 -29.12 -49.99
CA ALA A 58 -33.29 -29.98 -50.39
C ALA A 58 -32.47 -30.41 -49.16
N ALA A 59 -32.12 -31.69 -49.06
CA ALA A 59 -31.22 -32.21 -48.04
C ALA A 59 -29.88 -32.63 -48.66
N HIS A 60 -28.76 -32.47 -47.94
CA HIS A 60 -27.54 -33.21 -48.22
C HIS A 60 -26.72 -33.57 -46.98
N ARG A 61 -25.94 -34.65 -47.11
CA ARG A 61 -25.22 -35.33 -46.01
C ARG A 61 -23.78 -34.81 -45.85
N PRO A 62 -23.19 -34.84 -44.65
CA PRO A 62 -21.77 -35.16 -44.50
C PRO A 62 -21.53 -36.65 -44.76
N ARG A 63 -20.42 -37.01 -45.43
CA ARG A 63 -20.11 -38.38 -45.85
C ARG A 63 -19.18 -39.10 -44.86
N THR A 64 -19.28 -40.42 -44.83
CA THR A 64 -18.60 -41.35 -43.90
C THR A 64 -17.13 -41.66 -44.24
N GLN A 65 -16.39 -42.05 -43.18
CA GLN A 65 -15.27 -43.03 -43.16
C GLN A 65 -13.92 -42.61 -43.82
N ALA A 66 -12.76 -43.19 -43.45
CA ALA A 66 -12.27 -43.91 -42.25
C ALA A 66 -10.74 -44.20 -42.42
N ILE A 67 -10.13 -45.02 -41.52
CA ILE A 67 -8.84 -45.76 -41.71
C ILE A 67 -7.60 -44.82 -41.64
N ALA A 68 -6.45 -45.09 -41.01
CA ALA A 68 -5.93 -46.11 -40.06
C ALA A 68 -4.61 -45.52 -39.43
N ARG A 69 -3.78 -46.14 -38.56
CA ARG A 69 -3.65 -47.50 -37.96
C ARG A 69 -2.85 -47.38 -36.63
N ALA A 70 -2.70 -48.46 -35.85
CA ALA A 70 -1.67 -48.59 -34.80
C ALA A 70 -0.35 -49.18 -35.36
N PRO A 71 0.75 -49.24 -34.56
CA PRO A 71 0.99 -50.48 -33.82
C PRO A 71 1.54 -50.33 -32.39
N VAL A 72 1.58 -51.47 -31.68
CA VAL A 72 1.95 -51.65 -30.26
C VAL A 72 3.41 -52.09 -30.09
N LYS A 73 4.08 -51.65 -29.00
CA LYS A 73 5.11 -52.36 -28.19
C LYS A 73 5.58 -51.43 -27.04
N ALA A 74 5.96 -51.90 -25.84
CA ALA A 74 5.93 -53.24 -25.24
C ALA A 74 5.85 -53.13 -23.70
N GLU A 75 5.49 -54.22 -23.01
CA GLU A 75 5.77 -54.40 -21.57
C GLU A 75 7.27 -54.67 -21.32
N PRO A 76 7.72 -54.69 -20.06
CA PRO A 76 8.03 -56.02 -19.51
C PRO A 76 7.53 -56.30 -18.09
N LEU A 77 7.53 -57.61 -17.81
CA LEU A 77 7.09 -58.38 -16.64
C LEU A 77 7.29 -57.79 -15.23
N ARG A 78 6.38 -58.23 -14.33
CA ARG A 78 6.59 -58.33 -12.88
C ARG A 78 7.80 -59.20 -12.53
N THR A 79 8.47 -58.88 -11.43
CA THR A 79 9.12 -59.86 -10.56
C THR A 79 8.54 -59.77 -9.15
N THR A 80 8.34 -60.91 -8.50
CA THR A 80 7.81 -61.02 -7.13
C THR A 80 8.94 -61.04 -6.11
N GLY A 81 8.79 -60.35 -4.99
CA GLY A 81 9.70 -60.42 -3.85
C GLY A 81 9.00 -59.95 -2.58
N GLU A 82 8.74 -60.88 -1.66
CA GLU A 82 8.28 -60.57 -0.30
C GLU A 82 9.48 -60.13 0.55
N GLY A 83 9.31 -59.15 1.43
CA GLY A 83 10.44 -58.60 2.19
C GLY A 83 10.08 -57.53 3.22
N ALA A 84 9.78 -58.00 4.43
CA ALA A 84 9.90 -57.35 5.75
C ALA A 84 9.71 -55.80 5.91
N SER A 85 8.85 -55.44 6.86
CA SER A 85 8.76 -54.08 7.41
C SER A 85 10.09 -53.58 8.01
N ALA A 86 10.50 -52.37 7.64
CA ALA A 86 11.53 -51.62 8.35
C ALA A 86 11.19 -50.12 8.41
N SER A 87 11.24 -49.53 9.60
CA SER A 87 11.06 -48.08 9.78
C SER A 87 12.35 -47.34 9.41
N SER A 88 12.27 -46.37 8.50
CA SER A 88 13.35 -45.40 8.29
C SER A 88 12.80 -43.99 8.10
N SER A 89 13.21 -43.10 8.99
CA SER A 89 12.84 -41.68 9.02
C SER A 89 13.39 -40.92 7.81
N GLN A 90 12.52 -40.28 7.03
CA GLN A 90 12.98 -39.37 5.96
C GLN A 90 13.65 -38.11 6.54
N PRO A 91 14.82 -37.69 6.00
CA PRO A 91 15.52 -36.50 6.47
C PRO A 91 14.85 -35.20 6.01
N LYS A 92 14.95 -34.15 6.82
CA LYS A 92 14.45 -32.80 6.48
C LYS A 92 15.15 -32.28 5.22
N ALA A 93 14.39 -32.08 4.14
CA ALA A 93 14.89 -31.51 2.89
C ALA A 93 15.50 -30.12 3.12
N ALA A 94 16.74 -29.92 2.67
CA ALA A 94 17.55 -28.76 3.04
C ALA A 94 18.38 -28.20 1.87
N LYS A 95 18.60 -26.88 1.96
CA LYS A 95 19.51 -26.05 1.14
C LYS A 95 19.07 -25.79 -0.31
N THR A 96 19.02 -24.51 -0.64
CA THR A 96 19.09 -24.01 -2.01
C THR A 96 20.30 -24.61 -2.73
N SER A 97 20.12 -25.11 -3.95
CA SER A 97 21.22 -25.61 -4.80
C SER A 97 22.29 -24.54 -4.97
N ARG A 98 23.51 -24.81 -4.49
CA ARG A 98 24.68 -23.97 -4.78
C ARG A 98 25.04 -24.09 -6.27
N ILE A 99 25.63 -23.04 -6.83
CA ILE A 99 26.34 -23.15 -8.10
C ILE A 99 27.56 -24.06 -7.89
N ASN A 100 27.79 -24.95 -8.85
CA ASN A 100 28.88 -25.93 -8.89
C ASN A 100 29.60 -25.84 -10.24
N ALA A 101 30.74 -26.52 -10.38
CA ALA A 101 31.55 -26.43 -11.60
C ALA A 101 30.83 -27.00 -12.83
N ALA A 102 30.00 -28.03 -12.68
CA ALA A 102 29.19 -28.59 -13.77
C ALA A 102 28.32 -27.54 -14.48
N LEU A 103 27.60 -26.71 -13.71
CA LEU A 103 26.75 -25.64 -14.26
C LEU A 103 27.56 -24.51 -14.92
N ILE A 104 28.79 -24.28 -14.46
CA ILE A 104 29.71 -23.31 -15.07
C ILE A 104 30.27 -23.86 -16.38
N ALA A 105 30.68 -25.13 -16.42
CA ALA A 105 31.11 -25.83 -17.63
C ALA A 105 30.01 -25.84 -18.70
N GLN A 106 28.79 -26.22 -18.33
CA GLN A 106 27.62 -26.22 -19.23
C GLN A 106 27.38 -24.84 -19.87
N ALA A 107 27.40 -23.78 -19.05
CA ALA A 107 27.18 -22.42 -19.54
C ALA A 107 28.30 -21.92 -20.46
N LEU A 108 29.56 -22.24 -20.14
CA LEU A 108 30.70 -21.90 -20.98
C LEU A 108 30.65 -22.65 -22.32
N SER A 109 30.24 -23.93 -22.33
CA SER A 109 30.01 -24.67 -23.58
C SER A 109 28.91 -24.00 -24.40
N MET A 110 27.73 -23.74 -23.81
CA MET A 110 26.62 -23.08 -24.52
C MET A 110 27.01 -21.72 -25.13
N MET A 111 27.90 -20.95 -24.50
CA MET A 111 28.45 -19.71 -25.07
C MET A 111 29.50 -19.98 -26.16
N ALA A 112 30.33 -21.01 -26.02
CA ALA A 112 31.34 -21.42 -27.02
C ALA A 112 30.71 -22.07 -28.27
N ASP A 113 29.57 -22.73 -28.10
CA ASP A 113 28.78 -23.40 -29.14
C ASP A 113 27.89 -22.43 -29.92
N ASN A 114 27.49 -21.30 -29.31
CA ASN A 114 26.86 -20.18 -30.01
C ASN A 114 27.41 -18.82 -29.53
N PRO A 115 28.42 -18.25 -30.21
CA PRO A 115 29.02 -16.95 -29.85
C PRO A 115 28.04 -15.76 -29.86
N LEU A 116 26.86 -15.88 -30.48
CA LEU A 116 25.82 -14.85 -30.48
C LEU A 116 24.93 -14.91 -29.22
N HIS A 117 24.90 -16.03 -28.49
CA HIS A 117 24.17 -16.11 -27.22
C HIS A 117 24.89 -15.29 -26.14
N SER A 118 24.23 -14.24 -25.66
CA SER A 118 24.78 -13.48 -24.53
C SER A 118 24.77 -14.33 -23.26
N ALA A 119 25.69 -14.05 -22.34
CA ALA A 119 25.72 -14.69 -21.02
C ALA A 119 24.36 -14.58 -20.30
N ARG A 120 23.62 -13.48 -20.51
CA ARG A 120 22.29 -13.26 -19.90
C ARG A 120 21.24 -14.24 -20.41
N GLU A 121 21.35 -14.67 -21.66
CA GLU A 121 20.45 -15.65 -22.28
C GLU A 121 20.82 -17.06 -21.83
N VAL A 122 22.09 -17.44 -21.87
CA VAL A 122 22.54 -18.74 -21.32
C VAL A 122 22.18 -18.90 -19.83
N ILE A 123 22.31 -17.83 -19.01
CA ILE A 123 21.88 -17.82 -17.60
C ILE A 123 20.36 -17.97 -17.44
N ARG A 124 19.56 -17.39 -18.35
CA ARG A 124 18.10 -17.53 -18.40
C ARG A 124 17.71 -18.97 -18.77
N ASP A 125 18.36 -19.52 -19.79
CA ASP A 125 18.03 -20.82 -20.39
C ASP A 125 18.44 -21.98 -19.47
N ILE A 126 19.52 -21.82 -18.70
CA ILE A 126 19.92 -22.72 -17.58
C ILE A 126 19.05 -22.48 -16.32
N GLY A 127 18.29 -21.38 -16.24
CA GLY A 127 17.36 -21.10 -15.14
C GLY A 127 18.02 -20.75 -13.81
N ARG A 128 19.29 -20.31 -13.80
CA ARG A 128 20.10 -20.09 -12.58
C ARG A 128 20.66 -18.67 -12.51
N ALA A 129 19.83 -17.70 -12.13
CA ALA A 129 20.21 -16.27 -12.09
C ALA A 129 21.54 -15.96 -11.35
N THR A 130 21.88 -16.69 -10.27
CA THR A 130 23.14 -16.54 -9.52
C THR A 130 24.38 -16.97 -10.30
N LEU A 131 24.25 -17.67 -11.43
CA LEU A 131 25.36 -18.02 -12.32
C LEU A 131 26.02 -16.76 -12.93
N GLY A 132 25.29 -15.64 -13.02
CA GLY A 132 25.83 -14.33 -13.38
C GLY A 132 26.82 -13.75 -12.37
N ASP A 133 26.83 -14.25 -11.13
CA ASP A 133 27.89 -13.92 -10.16
C ASP A 133 29.21 -14.65 -10.45
N HIS A 134 29.21 -15.61 -11.38
CA HIS A 134 30.35 -16.45 -11.74
C HIS A 134 30.80 -16.26 -13.20
N ILE A 135 29.90 -15.97 -14.14
CA ILE A 135 30.20 -15.79 -15.57
C ILE A 135 29.82 -14.37 -16.04
N GLY A 136 30.72 -13.72 -16.77
CA GLY A 136 30.55 -12.39 -17.36
C GLY A 136 30.27 -12.39 -18.87
N LYS A 137 30.25 -11.18 -19.46
CA LYS A 137 30.21 -11.01 -20.93
C LYS A 137 31.44 -11.72 -21.55
N GLY A 138 31.26 -12.38 -22.69
CA GLY A 138 32.34 -13.14 -23.35
C GLY A 138 32.79 -14.41 -22.63
N GLY A 139 32.06 -14.89 -21.62
CA GLY A 139 32.40 -16.11 -20.88
C GLY A 139 33.46 -15.93 -19.79
N ILE A 140 33.92 -14.71 -19.53
CA ILE A 140 34.91 -14.41 -18.48
C ILE A 140 34.43 -14.95 -17.14
N CYS A 141 35.18 -15.87 -16.54
CA CYS A 141 34.93 -16.34 -15.18
C CYS A 141 35.29 -15.22 -14.19
N ARG A 142 34.28 -14.73 -13.47
CA ARG A 142 34.35 -13.58 -12.56
C ARG A 142 35.06 -13.88 -11.23
N LYS A 143 35.16 -15.16 -10.86
CA LYS A 143 35.76 -15.66 -9.60
C LYS A 143 36.47 -17.01 -9.85
N PRO A 144 37.56 -17.04 -10.65
CA PRO A 144 38.21 -18.30 -11.05
C PRO A 144 38.85 -19.03 -9.86
N GLU A 145 39.21 -18.32 -8.79
CA GLU A 145 39.69 -18.87 -7.52
C GLU A 145 38.57 -19.65 -6.81
N LEU A 146 37.37 -19.08 -6.77
CA LEU A 146 36.20 -19.72 -6.17
C LEU A 146 35.76 -20.95 -6.98
N LEU A 147 35.94 -20.91 -8.31
CA LEU A 147 35.70 -22.04 -9.21
C LEU A 147 36.66 -23.22 -8.91
N GLN A 148 37.95 -22.95 -8.73
CA GLN A 148 38.94 -23.97 -8.31
C GLN A 148 38.61 -24.61 -6.95
N THR A 149 37.91 -23.90 -6.05
CA THR A 149 37.45 -24.45 -4.75
C THR A 149 36.11 -25.20 -4.80
N MET A 150 35.53 -25.43 -5.98
CA MET A 150 34.28 -26.20 -6.09
C MET A 150 34.55 -27.72 -6.00
N PRO A 151 33.73 -28.51 -5.28
CA PRO A 151 34.00 -29.94 -5.07
C PRO A 151 34.04 -30.78 -6.35
N ASP A 152 33.39 -30.32 -7.41
CA ASP A 152 33.29 -30.94 -8.73
C ASP A 152 34.18 -30.25 -9.78
N TYR A 153 35.15 -29.43 -9.35
CA TYR A 153 35.98 -28.64 -10.27
C TYR A 153 36.85 -29.49 -11.18
N GLU A 154 37.64 -30.42 -10.65
CA GLU A 154 38.59 -31.20 -11.46
C GLU A 154 37.88 -32.11 -12.47
N ASP A 155 36.69 -32.65 -12.13
CA ASP A 155 35.84 -33.44 -13.04
C ASP A 155 35.40 -32.64 -14.28
N HIS A 156 35.19 -31.33 -14.12
CA HIS A 156 34.66 -30.45 -15.17
C HIS A 156 35.71 -29.48 -15.77
N LYS A 157 36.90 -29.41 -15.17
CA LYS A 157 38.04 -28.59 -15.58
C LYS A 157 38.40 -28.74 -17.07
N PRO A 158 38.48 -29.94 -17.67
CA PRO A 158 38.77 -30.07 -19.11
C PRO A 158 37.72 -29.36 -20.00
N SER A 159 36.43 -29.46 -19.64
CA SER A 159 35.33 -28.82 -20.36
C SER A 159 35.36 -27.29 -20.20
N ILE A 160 35.65 -26.80 -19.00
CA ILE A 160 35.83 -25.38 -18.70
C ILE A 160 36.99 -24.80 -19.53
N LEU A 161 38.15 -25.46 -19.53
CA LEU A 161 39.35 -25.04 -20.26
C LEU A 161 39.13 -25.02 -21.78
N ALA A 162 38.52 -26.07 -22.34
CA ALA A 162 38.19 -26.14 -23.76
C ALA A 162 37.20 -25.03 -24.17
N SER A 163 36.18 -24.76 -23.36
CA SER A 163 35.18 -23.72 -23.62
C SER A 163 35.77 -22.31 -23.54
N LEU A 164 36.61 -22.04 -22.53
CA LEU A 164 37.31 -20.76 -22.41
C LEU A 164 38.27 -20.51 -23.58
N ARG A 165 39.00 -21.53 -24.05
CA ARG A 165 39.87 -21.42 -25.23
C ARG A 165 39.06 -21.11 -26.51
N ARG A 166 37.91 -21.75 -26.70
CA ARG A 166 36.96 -21.44 -27.80
C ARG A 166 36.34 -20.04 -27.70
N LEU A 167 36.21 -19.49 -26.49
CA LEU A 167 35.75 -18.12 -26.23
C LEU A 167 36.88 -17.07 -26.24
N HIS A 168 38.06 -17.44 -26.75
CA HIS A 168 39.28 -16.62 -26.77
C HIS A 168 39.76 -16.12 -25.39
N GLN A 169 39.32 -16.77 -24.31
CA GLN A 169 39.74 -16.49 -22.93
C GLN A 169 40.99 -17.30 -22.55
N THR A 170 42.00 -17.32 -23.44
CA THR A 170 43.18 -18.18 -23.34
C THR A 170 43.99 -17.94 -22.06
N GLU A 171 44.23 -16.68 -21.68
CA GLU A 171 44.89 -16.33 -20.42
C GLU A 171 44.20 -16.93 -19.19
N GLN A 172 42.86 -16.95 -19.20
CA GLN A 172 42.08 -17.48 -18.09
C GLN A 172 42.02 -19.01 -18.09
N ALA A 173 42.03 -19.65 -19.26
CA ALA A 173 42.22 -21.09 -19.35
C ALA A 173 43.60 -21.49 -18.82
N ASP A 174 44.67 -20.87 -19.30
CA ASP A 174 46.03 -21.18 -18.87
C ASP A 174 46.25 -20.94 -17.36
N TRP A 175 45.63 -19.90 -16.78
CA TRP A 175 45.64 -19.66 -15.33
C TRP A 175 44.89 -20.76 -14.55
N LEU A 176 43.75 -21.24 -15.07
CA LEU A 176 42.95 -22.31 -14.45
C LEU A 176 43.60 -23.70 -14.58
N GLU A 177 44.41 -23.90 -15.63
CA GLU A 177 45.13 -25.14 -15.94
C GLU A 177 46.42 -25.27 -15.14
N LYS A 178 47.25 -24.22 -15.12
CA LYS A 178 48.59 -24.23 -14.49
C LYS A 178 48.55 -24.06 -12.97
N GLY A 179 47.46 -23.50 -12.44
CA GLY A 179 47.37 -23.10 -11.02
C GLY A 179 48.22 -21.86 -10.73
N MET A 180 48.02 -21.23 -9.56
CA MET A 180 48.79 -20.03 -9.21
C MET A 180 50.22 -20.34 -8.74
N PRO A 181 51.27 -19.85 -9.43
CA PRO A 181 52.48 -19.45 -8.73
C PRO A 181 52.14 -18.26 -7.79
N GLY A 182 52.70 -18.27 -6.58
CA GLY A 182 52.17 -17.47 -5.47
C GLY A 182 52.21 -15.95 -5.65
N SER A 183 51.18 -15.28 -5.12
CA SER A 183 51.10 -13.82 -4.83
C SER A 183 51.10 -12.80 -5.98
N GLY A 184 51.34 -13.21 -7.23
CA GLY A 184 51.25 -12.32 -8.39
C GLY A 184 49.83 -11.80 -8.63
N LYS A 185 49.66 -10.47 -8.76
CA LYS A 185 48.38 -9.89 -9.18
C LYS A 185 48.10 -10.20 -10.66
N ARG A 186 46.87 -10.61 -10.94
CA ARG A 186 46.34 -10.92 -12.28
C ARG A 186 46.52 -9.73 -13.25
N PRO A 187 47.01 -9.94 -14.48
CA PRO A 187 46.81 -8.98 -15.57
C PRO A 187 45.31 -8.88 -15.88
N LEU A 188 44.80 -7.67 -16.11
CA LEU A 188 43.50 -7.49 -16.74
C LEU A 188 43.70 -7.01 -18.18
N PRO A 189 43.07 -7.64 -19.19
CA PRO A 189 42.85 -6.97 -20.46
C PRO A 189 41.93 -5.75 -20.25
N ASP A 190 42.09 -4.73 -21.10
CA ASP A 190 41.63 -3.37 -20.83
C ASP A 190 40.12 -3.18 -20.59
N GLY A 191 39.80 -2.18 -19.76
CA GLY A 191 38.50 -1.48 -19.80
C GLY A 191 37.39 -1.95 -18.85
N GLY A 192 37.61 -2.95 -17.99
CA GLY A 192 36.57 -3.50 -17.10
C GLY A 192 36.74 -3.18 -15.60
N THR A 193 35.97 -2.22 -15.06
CA THR A 193 35.94 -1.97 -13.61
C THR A 193 35.16 -3.05 -12.85
N ALA A 194 35.83 -3.73 -11.92
CA ALA A 194 35.24 -4.84 -11.14
C ALA A 194 34.75 -4.41 -9.75
N ASP A 195 33.48 -4.70 -9.45
CA ASP A 195 32.89 -4.46 -8.13
C ASP A 195 33.42 -5.44 -7.06
N PRO A 196 33.75 -4.98 -5.84
CA PRO A 196 34.22 -5.85 -4.76
C PRO A 196 33.08 -6.68 -4.14
N PRO A 197 33.33 -7.95 -3.73
CA PRO A 197 32.28 -8.92 -3.41
C PRO A 197 31.42 -8.56 -2.18
N ALA A 198 30.16 -8.98 -2.24
CA ALA A 198 29.12 -8.61 -1.27
C ALA A 198 29.15 -9.46 0.02
N ALA A 199 29.96 -9.04 0.99
CA ALA A 199 29.74 -9.41 2.38
C ALA A 199 28.41 -8.82 2.89
N LYS A 200 27.64 -9.58 3.69
CA LYS A 200 26.31 -9.18 4.19
C LYS A 200 26.39 -7.90 5.03
N LYS A 201 25.99 -6.76 4.46
CA LYS A 201 25.82 -5.52 5.21
C LYS A 201 24.54 -5.57 6.04
N ALA A 202 24.69 -5.80 7.34
CA ALA A 202 23.77 -5.20 8.30
C ALA A 202 23.70 -3.68 8.06
N ARG A 203 22.55 -3.06 8.31
CA ARG A 203 22.27 -1.66 7.95
C ARG A 203 22.91 -0.70 8.96
N ALA A 204 24.25 -0.69 9.00
CA ALA A 204 25.04 0.23 9.81
C ALA A 204 24.53 1.66 9.61
N SER A 205 24.30 2.37 10.71
CA SER A 205 23.87 3.76 10.70
C SER A 205 24.87 4.58 9.90
N ARG A 206 24.38 5.37 8.93
CA ARG A 206 25.21 6.32 8.21
C ARG A 206 25.52 7.47 9.16
N GLN A 207 26.62 7.34 9.91
CA GLN A 207 27.25 8.43 10.64
C GLN A 207 27.35 9.66 9.71
N PRO A 208 26.93 10.86 10.16
CA PRO A 208 27.15 12.07 9.40
C PRO A 208 28.66 12.30 9.25
N ILE A 209 29.11 12.64 8.05
CA ILE A 209 30.52 12.93 7.78
C ILE A 209 30.70 14.44 7.89
N HIS A 210 31.56 14.90 8.78
CA HIS A 210 31.77 16.32 9.03
C HIS A 210 32.81 16.95 8.08
N PRO A 211 32.69 18.25 7.73
CA PRO A 211 33.70 19.02 7.03
C PRO A 211 35.12 18.84 7.58
N GLU A 212 35.30 18.80 8.91
CA GLU A 212 36.59 18.52 9.56
C GLU A 212 37.19 17.18 9.13
N GLN A 213 36.39 16.12 9.11
CA GLN A 213 36.81 14.77 8.70
C GLN A 213 37.19 14.74 7.21
N ILE A 214 36.54 15.57 6.40
CA ILE A 214 36.81 15.71 4.96
C ILE A 214 38.09 16.52 4.73
N PHE A 215 38.32 17.59 5.50
CA PHE A 215 39.58 18.34 5.52
C PHE A 215 40.75 17.44 5.89
N GLN A 216 40.65 16.71 7.01
CA GLN A 216 41.69 15.79 7.46
C GLN A 216 41.97 14.72 6.40
N ALA A 217 40.93 14.12 5.81
CA ALA A 217 41.07 13.14 4.75
C ALA A 217 41.75 13.68 3.47
N MET A 218 41.51 14.92 3.09
CA MET A 218 42.25 15.53 1.97
C MET A 218 43.72 15.80 2.32
N SER A 219 43.98 16.23 3.56
CA SER A 219 45.34 16.46 4.08
C SER A 219 46.15 15.16 4.12
N ASP A 220 45.61 14.11 4.74
CA ASP A 220 46.24 12.79 4.86
C ASP A 220 46.56 12.17 3.50
N ARG A 221 45.68 12.36 2.51
CA ARG A 221 45.92 11.91 1.13
C ARG A 221 47.07 12.67 0.47
N LEU A 222 47.12 14.00 0.62
CA LEU A 222 48.18 14.84 0.07
C LEU A 222 49.54 14.57 0.75
N ALA A 223 49.55 14.22 2.04
CA ALA A 223 50.75 13.88 2.79
C ALA A 223 51.26 12.45 2.50
N SER A 224 50.36 11.47 2.36
CA SER A 224 50.74 10.05 2.20
C SER A 224 50.87 9.58 0.75
N GLY A 225 50.29 10.31 -0.22
CA GLY A 225 50.20 9.91 -1.62
C GLY A 225 49.31 8.67 -1.87
N ARG A 226 48.62 8.15 -0.86
CA ARG A 226 47.85 6.89 -0.92
C ARG A 226 46.34 7.13 -0.79
N ASN A 227 45.54 6.26 -1.40
CA ASN A 227 44.09 6.25 -1.20
C ASN A 227 43.76 5.84 0.25
N LEU A 228 42.94 6.63 0.93
CA LEU A 228 42.59 6.40 2.33
C LEU A 228 41.73 5.14 2.55
N HIS A 229 41.94 4.51 3.70
CA HIS A 229 41.26 3.27 4.08
C HIS A 229 39.83 3.53 4.57
N GLY A 230 38.90 3.64 3.63
CA GLY A 230 37.47 3.64 3.95
C GLY A 230 36.59 4.04 2.76
N LYS A 231 35.69 3.15 2.33
CA LYS A 231 34.80 3.35 1.16
C LYS A 231 33.93 4.62 1.22
N ASN A 232 33.76 5.22 2.39
CA ASN A 232 33.06 6.50 2.56
C ASN A 232 33.96 7.74 2.35
N MET A 233 35.26 7.66 2.64
CA MET A 233 36.21 8.78 2.54
C MET A 233 36.99 8.78 1.22
N GLU A 234 37.24 7.60 0.65
CA GLU A 234 37.81 7.41 -0.69
C GLU A 234 37.14 8.32 -1.75
N LYS A 235 35.81 8.42 -1.71
CA LYS A 235 35.04 9.24 -2.66
C LYS A 235 35.12 10.76 -2.44
N TRP A 236 35.38 11.23 -1.22
CA TRP A 236 35.59 12.65 -0.93
C TRP A 236 36.97 13.13 -1.42
N SER A 237 37.78 12.24 -1.99
CA SER A 237 39.12 12.55 -2.51
C SER A 237 39.37 11.96 -3.91
N ASN A 238 38.31 11.56 -4.61
CA ASN A 238 38.34 11.07 -5.98
C ASN A 238 37.58 12.07 -6.89
N PRO A 239 38.20 12.66 -7.93
CA PRO A 239 37.57 13.71 -8.75
C PRO A 239 36.27 13.29 -9.41
N GLU A 240 36.22 12.07 -9.96
CA GLU A 240 35.06 11.52 -10.66
C GLU A 240 33.84 11.42 -9.72
N LYS A 241 34.03 10.78 -8.55
CA LYS A 241 32.99 10.63 -7.53
C LYS A 241 32.63 11.97 -6.87
N TRP A 242 33.56 12.92 -6.77
CA TRP A 242 33.31 14.27 -6.27
C TRP A 242 32.26 15.01 -7.11
N GLN A 243 32.41 14.96 -8.43
CA GLN A 243 31.49 15.56 -9.39
C GLN A 243 30.19 14.73 -9.51
N GLN A 244 30.27 13.41 -9.68
CA GLN A 244 29.09 12.52 -9.81
C GLN A 244 28.15 12.57 -8.60
N GLU A 245 28.66 12.50 -7.36
CA GLU A 245 27.83 12.58 -6.14
C GLU A 245 27.50 14.04 -5.71
N LYS A 246 27.93 15.05 -6.49
CA LYS A 246 27.79 16.50 -6.23
C LYS A 246 28.26 16.86 -4.81
N LEU A 247 29.47 16.40 -4.46
CA LEU A 247 29.97 16.42 -3.08
C LEU A 247 30.16 17.85 -2.54
N ALA A 248 30.66 18.79 -3.34
CA ALA A 248 30.75 20.20 -2.96
C ALA A 248 29.38 20.80 -2.54
N THR A 249 28.31 20.52 -3.30
CA THR A 249 26.93 20.97 -3.01
C THR A 249 26.28 20.26 -1.81
N ARG A 250 26.94 19.25 -1.25
CA ARG A 250 26.52 18.53 -0.04
C ARG A 250 27.32 18.97 1.18
N LEU A 251 28.62 19.19 0.99
CA LEU A 251 29.51 19.82 1.96
C LEU A 251 28.97 21.20 2.35
N ALA A 252 28.55 22.02 1.38
CA ALA A 252 27.98 23.35 1.61
C ALA A 252 26.62 23.40 2.31
N LYS A 253 26.10 22.27 2.82
CA LYS A 253 24.85 22.15 3.61
C LYS A 253 25.09 21.70 5.05
N HIS A 254 26.35 21.63 5.46
CA HIS A 254 26.76 21.43 6.83
C HIS A 254 26.86 22.78 7.55
N GLU A 255 26.54 22.78 8.84
CA GLU A 255 26.50 23.97 9.71
C GLU A 255 27.91 24.50 10.01
N ASP A 256 28.85 23.59 10.21
CA ASP A 256 30.28 23.84 10.42
C ASP A 256 31.04 24.19 9.13
N TYR A 257 30.43 24.03 7.94
CA TYR A 257 31.11 24.24 6.66
C TYR A 257 31.78 25.61 6.47
N PRO A 258 31.19 26.77 6.84
CA PRO A 258 31.83 28.06 6.66
C PRO A 258 33.20 28.17 7.35
N LEU A 259 33.40 27.47 8.47
CA LEU A 259 34.67 27.44 9.22
C LEU A 259 35.76 26.60 8.53
N TRP A 260 35.35 25.69 7.63
CA TRP A 260 36.23 24.74 6.96
C TRP A 260 36.39 24.98 5.46
N ARG A 261 35.51 25.75 4.81
CA ARG A 261 35.53 26.02 3.35
C ARG A 261 36.90 26.44 2.86
N ASP A 262 37.46 27.49 3.45
CA ASP A 262 38.72 28.10 3.02
C ASP A 262 39.94 27.23 3.34
N ARG A 263 39.76 26.23 4.22
CA ARG A 263 40.77 25.18 4.52
C ARG A 263 40.67 23.99 3.55
N ILE A 264 39.46 23.65 3.08
CA ILE A 264 39.21 22.53 2.16
C ILE A 264 39.48 22.93 0.71
N GLU A 265 39.15 24.14 0.28
CA GLU A 265 39.28 24.60 -1.11
C GLU A 265 40.72 24.47 -1.67
N PRO A 266 41.79 24.87 -0.96
CA PRO A 266 43.15 24.69 -1.45
C PRO A 266 43.56 23.21 -1.58
N LEU A 267 43.07 22.33 -0.70
CA LEU A 267 43.33 20.89 -0.78
C LEU A 267 42.55 20.25 -1.93
N ALA A 268 41.30 20.68 -2.16
CA ALA A 268 40.47 20.23 -3.26
C ALA A 268 41.06 20.60 -4.63
N ARG A 269 41.63 21.82 -4.78
CA ARG A 269 42.42 22.22 -5.96
C ARG A 269 43.67 21.35 -6.12
N ARG A 270 44.47 21.17 -5.07
CA ARG A 270 45.70 20.34 -5.10
C ARG A 270 45.44 18.85 -5.40
N LEU A 271 44.23 18.36 -5.12
CA LEU A 271 43.77 17.00 -5.45
C LEU A 271 43.04 16.89 -6.80
N GLY A 272 42.88 18.00 -7.55
CA GLY A 272 42.17 18.01 -8.84
C GLY A 272 40.68 17.71 -8.73
N LEU A 273 40.05 17.94 -7.57
CA LEU A 273 38.61 17.72 -7.35
C LEU A 273 37.76 18.87 -7.93
N ILE A 274 38.36 20.06 -7.99
CA ILE A 274 37.83 21.31 -8.55
C ILE A 274 38.92 21.99 -9.38
N GLY A 275 38.52 22.74 -10.40
CA GLY A 275 39.44 23.46 -11.29
C GLY A 275 40.24 24.58 -10.60
N ALA A 276 41.35 25.00 -11.21
CA ALA A 276 42.22 26.05 -10.67
C ALA A 276 41.50 27.41 -10.47
N GLN A 277 40.52 27.71 -11.31
CA GLN A 277 39.65 28.91 -11.22
C GLN A 277 38.27 28.62 -10.60
N GLU A 278 38.00 27.37 -10.19
CA GLU A 278 36.74 26.96 -9.58
C GLU A 278 36.84 27.16 -8.06
N ASN A 279 35.85 27.83 -7.46
CA ASN A 279 35.74 28.00 -6.01
C ASN A 279 34.70 27.01 -5.46
N LEU A 280 34.87 26.53 -4.23
CA LEU A 280 33.82 25.80 -3.54
C LEU A 280 32.61 26.72 -3.31
N PRO A 281 31.37 26.21 -3.44
CA PRO A 281 30.17 27.02 -3.29
C PRO A 281 30.12 27.68 -1.90
N PRO A 282 29.53 28.89 -1.77
CA PRO A 282 29.32 29.52 -0.47
C PRO A 282 28.44 28.65 0.43
N GLY A 283 28.50 28.87 1.75
CA GLY A 283 27.71 28.10 2.71
C GLY A 283 26.21 28.32 2.48
N SER A 284 25.53 27.29 1.94
CA SER A 284 24.08 27.28 1.85
C SER A 284 23.52 26.90 3.22
N ALA A 285 23.26 27.92 4.04
CA ALA A 285 22.47 27.77 5.25
C ALA A 285 21.21 26.96 4.90
N ARG A 286 21.03 25.84 5.59
CA ARG A 286 19.96 24.91 5.28
C ARG A 286 18.66 25.57 5.70
N GLU A 287 17.86 25.99 4.72
CA GLU A 287 16.55 26.61 4.92
C GLU A 287 15.67 25.65 5.73
N THR A 288 15.62 25.88 7.04
CA THR A 288 14.87 25.07 8.00
C THR A 288 13.42 25.50 7.97
N PHE A 289 12.53 24.51 7.89
CA PHE A 289 11.13 24.72 8.22
C PHE A 289 11.00 24.62 9.75
N ASP A 290 10.30 25.59 10.33
CA ASP A 290 10.16 25.78 11.78
C ASP A 290 8.68 26.08 12.11
N ALA A 291 8.37 26.19 13.40
CA ALA A 291 7.00 26.39 13.85
C ALA A 291 6.43 27.76 13.43
N ALA A 292 7.28 28.80 13.32
CA ALA A 292 6.86 30.14 12.87
C ALA A 292 6.46 30.15 11.39
N LYS A 293 7.23 29.46 10.52
CA LYS A 293 6.88 29.25 9.11
C LYS A 293 5.61 28.40 8.95
N LEU A 294 5.39 27.44 9.83
CA LEU A 294 4.14 26.66 9.85
C LEU A 294 2.93 27.53 10.23
N VAL A 295 3.06 28.39 11.26
CA VAL A 295 2.04 29.39 11.62
C VAL A 295 1.75 30.33 10.45
N ALA A 296 2.78 30.89 9.81
CA ALA A 296 2.61 31.78 8.66
C ALA A 296 1.83 31.10 7.52
N ALA A 297 2.15 29.84 7.22
CA ALA A 297 1.41 29.05 6.23
C ALA A 297 -0.05 28.81 6.64
N LEU A 298 -0.30 28.37 7.88
CA LEU A 298 -1.64 28.10 8.39
C LEU A 298 -2.51 29.38 8.40
N ARG A 299 -1.97 30.52 8.87
CA ARG A 299 -2.63 31.83 8.80
C ARG A 299 -3.00 32.21 7.37
N LEU A 300 -2.06 32.09 6.43
CA LEU A 300 -2.28 32.46 5.03
C LEU A 300 -3.29 31.54 4.32
N ILE A 301 -3.37 30.27 4.69
CA ILE A 301 -4.42 29.35 4.22
C ILE A 301 -5.77 29.73 4.82
N SER A 302 -5.86 30.01 6.12
CA SER A 302 -7.09 30.47 6.78
C SER A 302 -7.65 31.73 6.10
N GLN A 303 -6.80 32.72 5.82
CA GLN A 303 -7.16 33.94 5.10
C GLN A 303 -7.67 33.66 3.67
N ARG A 304 -7.09 32.70 2.95
CA ARG A 304 -7.55 32.28 1.61
C ARG A 304 -8.93 31.61 1.67
N THR A 305 -9.16 30.78 2.68
CA THR A 305 -10.44 30.10 2.92
C THR A 305 -11.53 31.11 3.28
N GLU A 306 -11.24 32.04 4.20
CA GLU A 306 -12.13 33.14 4.58
C GLU A 306 -12.46 34.05 3.38
N ALA A 307 -11.45 34.48 2.61
CA ALA A 307 -11.66 35.31 1.43
C ALA A 307 -12.55 34.63 0.38
N LYS A 308 -12.35 33.33 0.13
CA LYS A 308 -13.22 32.53 -0.76
C LYS A 308 -14.65 32.42 -0.22
N ALA A 309 -14.83 32.13 1.07
CA ALA A 309 -16.14 32.02 1.71
C ALA A 309 -16.91 33.36 1.67
N SER A 310 -16.22 34.49 1.83
CA SER A 310 -16.78 35.84 1.69
C SER A 310 -16.86 36.35 0.23
N GLN A 311 -16.55 35.52 -0.78
CA GLN A 311 -16.47 35.91 -2.20
C GLN A 311 -15.53 37.10 -2.53
N ARG A 312 -14.56 37.41 -1.64
CA ARG A 312 -13.52 38.45 -1.83
C ARG A 312 -12.41 37.95 -2.75
N LEU A 313 -12.74 37.71 -4.02
CA LEU A 313 -11.83 37.16 -5.03
C LEU A 313 -10.66 38.09 -5.38
N ASP A 314 -10.76 39.38 -5.05
CA ASP A 314 -9.74 40.39 -5.24
C ASP A 314 -8.62 40.36 -4.18
N ALA A 315 -8.84 39.68 -3.05
CA ALA A 315 -7.98 39.72 -1.86
C ALA A 315 -6.50 39.37 -2.17
N PRO A 316 -5.51 40.13 -1.64
CA PRO A 316 -4.09 39.91 -1.94
C PRO A 316 -3.61 38.48 -1.67
N CYS A 317 -4.10 37.85 -0.59
CA CYS A 317 -3.78 36.48 -0.20
C CYS A 317 -4.14 35.43 -1.26
N LEU A 318 -5.04 35.72 -2.21
CA LEU A 318 -5.42 34.81 -3.29
C LEU A 318 -4.51 34.93 -4.53
N ARG A 319 -3.82 36.07 -4.72
CA ARG A 319 -3.03 36.37 -5.93
C ARG A 319 -1.63 35.76 -5.89
N GLU A 320 -1.02 35.72 -4.71
CA GLU A 320 0.32 35.18 -4.49
C GLU A 320 0.27 33.65 -4.32
N ALA A 321 1.32 32.93 -4.71
CA ALA A 321 1.41 31.50 -4.40
C ALA A 321 1.82 31.29 -2.93
N LEU A 322 1.25 30.27 -2.29
CA LEU A 322 1.34 30.06 -0.83
C LEU A 322 2.77 29.98 -0.27
N HIS A 323 3.75 29.63 -1.10
CA HIS A 323 5.15 29.48 -0.69
C HIS A 323 5.93 30.81 -0.71
N ASP A 324 5.58 31.72 -1.63
CA ASP A 324 6.20 33.04 -1.74
C ASP A 324 5.76 33.91 -0.55
N GLY A 325 4.45 33.93 -0.24
CA GLY A 325 3.88 34.63 0.92
C GLY A 325 4.24 34.05 2.30
N VAL A 326 4.99 32.95 2.34
CA VAL A 326 5.58 32.36 3.56
C VAL A 326 7.12 32.48 3.54
N GLY A 327 7.71 32.99 2.45
CA GLY A 327 9.16 33.18 2.30
C GLY A 327 9.97 31.89 2.21
N VAL A 328 9.40 30.82 1.62
CA VAL A 328 9.99 29.47 1.59
C VAL A 328 9.94 28.82 0.22
N LYS A 329 10.90 27.93 -0.08
CA LYS A 329 10.92 27.18 -1.34
C LYS A 329 9.68 26.27 -1.46
N LYS A 330 9.06 26.25 -2.65
CA LYS A 330 7.88 25.42 -3.00
C LYS A 330 7.96 23.99 -2.48
N GLY A 331 9.08 23.31 -2.75
CA GLY A 331 9.32 21.93 -2.35
C GLY A 331 9.59 21.73 -0.86
N LEU A 332 9.94 22.78 -0.11
CA LEU A 332 10.03 22.72 1.35
C LEU A 332 8.63 22.81 1.96
N LEU A 333 7.83 23.82 1.59
CA LEU A 333 6.47 24.01 2.12
C LEU A 333 5.57 22.80 1.86
N TYR A 334 5.46 22.35 0.60
CA TYR A 334 4.58 21.24 0.23
C TYR A 334 5.07 19.86 0.69
N ASN A 335 6.21 19.80 1.39
CA ASN A 335 6.63 18.63 2.16
C ASN A 335 6.01 18.62 3.58
N TRP A 336 5.54 19.75 4.10
CA TRP A 336 4.97 19.90 5.45
C TRP A 336 3.45 20.08 5.47
N ILE A 337 2.90 20.85 4.54
CA ILE A 337 1.48 21.22 4.49
C ILE A 337 0.96 21.19 3.05
N SER A 338 -0.33 20.94 2.84
CA SER A 338 -0.99 21.05 1.53
C SER A 338 -1.44 22.50 1.24
N ALA A 339 -1.99 22.78 0.05
CA ALA A 339 -2.51 24.12 -0.26
C ALA A 339 -3.83 24.42 0.46
N GLU A 340 -4.50 23.37 0.94
CA GLU A 340 -5.76 23.34 1.67
C GLU A 340 -5.56 23.33 3.20
N GLY A 341 -4.31 23.31 3.68
CA GLY A 341 -3.96 23.33 5.10
C GLY A 341 -3.64 21.98 5.72
N VAL A 342 -3.82 20.87 5.00
CA VAL A 342 -3.67 19.52 5.56
C VAL A 342 -2.20 19.21 5.84
N LEU A 343 -1.89 18.83 7.08
CA LEU A 343 -0.52 18.50 7.48
C LEU A 343 -0.05 17.16 6.88
N ARG A 344 1.11 17.20 6.22
CA ARG A 344 1.75 16.07 5.53
C ARG A 344 2.80 15.36 6.38
N LYS A 345 3.00 15.80 7.62
CA LYS A 345 3.90 15.20 8.62
C LYS A 345 3.07 14.73 9.82
N PRO A 346 3.45 13.63 10.49
CA PRO A 346 2.73 13.17 11.68
C PRO A 346 2.90 14.17 12.85
N PRO A 347 1.99 14.17 13.85
CA PRO A 347 2.03 15.06 15.02
C PRO A 347 3.44 15.21 15.64
N LYS A 348 4.12 14.09 15.90
CA LYS A 348 5.50 14.02 16.44
C LYS A 348 6.57 14.76 15.63
N SER A 349 6.35 15.01 14.34
CA SER A 349 7.26 15.81 13.51
C SER A 349 6.90 17.31 13.54
N ILE A 350 5.66 17.66 13.88
CA ILE A 350 5.22 19.04 14.15
C ILE A 350 5.69 19.47 15.55
N GLU A 351 5.49 18.60 16.56
CA GLU A 351 6.02 18.75 17.92
C GLU A 351 7.55 18.96 17.94
N GLY A 352 8.25 18.29 17.02
CA GLY A 352 9.71 18.40 16.85
C GLY A 352 10.18 19.59 16.02
N LEU A 353 9.31 20.54 15.64
CA LEU A 353 9.73 21.75 14.94
C LEU A 353 10.47 22.73 15.89
N PRO A 354 11.56 23.38 15.45
CA PRO A 354 12.13 24.52 16.17
C PRO A 354 11.06 25.58 16.45
N GLY A 355 10.99 26.05 17.70
CA GLY A 355 9.97 27.02 18.15
C GLY A 355 8.59 26.44 18.45
N TYR A 356 8.37 25.12 18.39
CA TYR A 356 7.04 24.53 18.67
C TYR A 356 6.55 24.79 20.11
N GLU A 357 7.44 24.87 21.11
CA GLU A 357 7.05 25.23 22.49
C GLU A 357 6.40 26.63 22.57
N GLN A 358 6.73 27.54 21.64
CA GLN A 358 6.21 28.92 21.59
C GLN A 358 4.96 29.04 20.71
N HIS A 359 4.96 28.40 19.54
CA HIS A 359 3.87 28.49 18.55
C HIS A 359 2.82 27.36 18.65
N GLY A 360 3.06 26.33 19.47
CA GLY A 360 2.18 25.16 19.59
C GLY A 360 0.70 25.45 19.89
N PRO A 361 0.36 26.41 20.78
CA PRO A 361 -1.03 26.80 21.02
C PRO A 361 -1.70 27.38 19.76
N GLU A 362 -1.02 28.30 19.07
CA GLU A 362 -1.51 28.91 17.84
C GLU A 362 -1.62 27.90 16.68
N ILE A 363 -0.68 26.95 16.58
CA ILE A 363 -0.76 25.85 15.61
C ILE A 363 -2.02 25.02 15.87
N ARG A 364 -2.36 24.70 17.13
CA ARG A 364 -3.61 23.98 17.46
C ARG A 364 -4.86 24.80 17.14
N GLU A 365 -4.85 26.10 17.44
CA GLU A 365 -5.95 27.03 17.13
C GLU A 365 -6.22 27.09 15.62
N LEU A 366 -5.19 27.36 14.81
CA LEU A 366 -5.30 27.44 13.35
C LEU A 366 -5.68 26.11 12.70
N LEU A 367 -5.17 24.98 13.21
CA LEU A 367 -5.60 23.65 12.74
C LEU A 367 -7.06 23.36 13.09
N THR A 368 -7.54 23.80 14.26
CA THR A 368 -8.95 23.67 14.66
C THR A 368 -9.86 24.50 13.77
N ALA A 369 -9.47 25.75 13.46
CA ALA A 369 -10.17 26.62 12.53
C ALA A 369 -10.19 26.07 11.09
N LEU A 370 -9.13 25.36 10.68
CA LEU A 370 -9.04 24.62 9.41
C LEU A 370 -9.63 23.19 9.49
N GLY A 371 -10.47 22.89 10.49
CA GLY A 371 -11.23 21.64 10.59
C GLY A 371 -10.43 20.39 10.97
N GLN A 372 -9.12 20.48 11.22
CA GLN A 372 -8.23 19.35 11.52
C GLN A 372 -8.29 18.92 13.00
N GLN A 373 -9.51 18.83 13.54
CA GLN A 373 -9.80 18.50 14.94
C GLN A 373 -9.21 17.13 15.35
N GLU A 374 -9.26 16.14 14.46
CA GLU A 374 -8.60 14.83 14.69
C GLU A 374 -7.07 14.95 14.81
N PHE A 375 -6.44 15.85 14.05
CA PHE A 375 -4.99 16.05 14.12
C PHE A 375 -4.59 16.82 15.39
N VAL A 376 -5.40 17.78 15.82
CA VAL A 376 -5.23 18.46 17.11
C VAL A 376 -5.39 17.45 18.26
N ALA A 377 -6.43 16.62 18.24
CA ALA A 377 -6.57 15.51 19.18
C ALA A 377 -5.39 14.51 19.11
N ALA A 378 -4.75 14.32 17.94
CA ALA A 378 -3.57 13.47 17.79
C ALA A 378 -2.26 14.11 18.28
N LEU A 379 -2.17 15.45 18.35
CA LEU A 379 -1.12 16.19 19.06
C LEU A 379 -1.34 16.09 20.58
N ASP A 380 -2.59 16.21 21.03
CA ASP A 380 -2.93 16.25 22.46
C ASP A 380 -2.97 14.85 23.12
N SER A 381 -3.26 13.78 22.36
CA SER A 381 -3.43 12.41 22.89
C SER A 381 -2.14 11.58 23.05
N GLY A 382 -0.98 12.09 22.62
CA GLY A 382 0.32 11.45 22.90
C GLY A 382 0.49 10.01 22.40
N ALA A 383 -0.24 9.61 21.35
CA ALA A 383 -0.33 8.23 20.84
C ALA A 383 1.06 7.55 20.68
N PRO A 384 1.20 6.24 20.94
CA PRO A 384 2.38 5.66 21.58
C PRO A 384 3.72 6.03 20.92
N GLY A 385 4.48 6.88 21.61
CA GLY A 385 5.93 7.02 21.42
C GLY A 385 6.70 6.12 22.38
N LEU A 386 8.03 6.29 22.40
CA LEU A 386 8.87 5.83 23.50
C LEU A 386 8.24 6.30 24.81
N SER A 387 7.89 5.37 25.71
CA SER A 387 6.99 5.67 26.83
C SER A 387 7.50 6.87 27.62
N PRO A 388 6.64 7.90 27.84
CA PRO A 388 7.08 9.24 28.21
C PRO A 388 7.96 9.19 29.45
N ILE A 389 9.03 10.00 29.46
CA ILE A 389 10.01 9.96 30.54
C ILE A 389 9.30 10.32 31.85
N SER A 390 9.28 9.36 32.75
CA SER A 390 8.52 9.40 34.00
C SER A 390 9.50 9.39 35.17
N ALA A 391 9.08 9.86 36.33
CA ALA A 391 9.89 9.85 37.55
C ALA A 391 10.34 8.43 37.92
N ARG A 392 9.53 7.41 37.64
CA ARG A 392 9.92 5.99 37.71
C ARG A 392 11.09 5.66 36.78
N LYS A 393 11.04 6.09 35.51
CA LYS A 393 12.15 5.91 34.56
C LYS A 393 13.40 6.65 35.01
N VAL A 394 13.27 7.90 35.49
CA VAL A 394 14.40 8.67 36.03
C VAL A 394 15.03 7.96 37.23
N ALA A 395 14.23 7.53 38.21
CA ALA A 395 14.73 6.77 39.36
C ALA A 395 15.49 5.51 38.93
N LYS A 396 15.03 4.82 37.87
CA LYS A 396 15.71 3.64 37.32
C LYS A 396 17.01 3.97 36.58
N VAL A 397 17.09 5.11 35.90
CA VAL A 397 18.36 5.61 35.33
C VAL A 397 19.37 5.88 36.45
N LEU A 398 18.96 6.57 37.52
CA LEU A 398 19.86 6.94 38.62
C LEU A 398 20.34 5.68 39.38
N GLU A 399 19.46 4.70 39.60
CA GLU A 399 19.83 3.37 40.08
C GLU A 399 20.91 2.72 39.18
N MET A 400 20.72 2.75 37.86
CA MET A 400 21.67 2.19 36.89
C MET A 400 23.00 2.96 36.82
N MET A 401 23.01 4.26 37.15
CA MET A 401 24.24 5.06 37.29
C MET A 401 24.98 4.76 38.60
N CYS A 402 24.30 4.25 39.63
CA CYS A 402 24.92 3.76 40.87
C CYS A 402 25.42 2.30 40.79
N ALA A 403 25.25 1.61 39.65
CA ALA A 403 25.65 0.21 39.50
C ALA A 403 27.19 0.05 39.44
N THR A 404 27.70 -1.05 39.98
CA THR A 404 29.15 -1.32 40.16
C THR A 404 29.96 -1.45 38.86
N SER A 405 29.31 -1.48 37.69
CA SER A 405 29.97 -1.45 36.38
C SER A 405 29.69 -0.11 35.70
N PRO A 406 30.71 0.68 35.30
CA PRO A 406 30.50 1.97 34.67
C PRO A 406 29.76 1.80 33.34
N ARG A 407 28.61 2.47 33.20
CA ARG A 407 27.81 2.52 31.98
C ARG A 407 27.70 3.96 31.50
N THR A 408 27.78 4.18 30.20
CA THR A 408 27.55 5.49 29.61
C THR A 408 26.06 5.85 29.66
N GLN A 409 25.74 7.16 29.71
CA GLN A 409 24.35 7.62 29.60
C GLN A 409 23.69 7.17 28.29
N SER A 410 24.47 6.91 27.23
CA SER A 410 23.97 6.37 25.95
C SER A 410 23.42 4.95 26.11
N GLU A 411 24.15 4.06 26.78
CA GLU A 411 23.73 2.68 27.03
C GLU A 411 22.53 2.62 27.99
N ILE A 412 22.52 3.49 29.01
CA ILE A 412 21.41 3.57 29.98
C ILE A 412 20.14 4.12 29.28
N ALA A 413 20.25 5.15 28.44
CA ALA A 413 19.14 5.66 27.64
C ALA A 413 18.59 4.59 26.67
N GLN A 414 19.49 3.87 25.98
CA GLN A 414 19.11 2.76 25.09
C GLN A 414 18.38 1.64 25.85
N GLN A 415 18.84 1.25 27.05
CA GLN A 415 18.20 0.20 27.84
C GLN A 415 16.85 0.62 28.45
N GLN A 416 16.61 1.92 28.68
CA GLN A 416 15.33 2.44 29.18
C GLN A 416 14.33 2.85 28.07
N GLU A 417 14.68 2.55 26.82
CA GLU A 417 13.94 2.97 25.61
C GLU A 417 13.67 4.49 25.64
N LEU A 418 14.75 5.27 25.78
CA LEU A 418 14.74 6.74 25.78
C LEU A 418 15.75 7.28 24.77
N PRO A 419 15.42 8.36 24.03
CA PRO A 419 16.44 9.13 23.32
C PRO A 419 17.44 9.74 24.32
N LEU A 420 18.73 9.71 24.01
CA LEU A 420 19.76 10.33 24.87
C LEU A 420 19.49 11.83 25.09
N THR A 421 19.00 12.53 24.06
CA THR A 421 18.57 13.94 24.13
C THR A 421 17.34 14.19 24.99
N THR A 422 16.49 13.18 25.22
CA THR A 422 15.41 13.25 26.21
C THR A 422 15.97 13.02 27.61
N LEU A 423 16.90 12.07 27.77
CA LEU A 423 17.46 11.76 29.09
C LEU A 423 18.26 12.94 29.68
N THR A 424 19.13 13.56 28.87
CA THR A 424 19.98 14.68 29.32
C THR A 424 19.20 15.93 29.72
N GLN A 425 17.91 16.05 29.38
CA GLN A 425 17.06 17.12 29.88
C GLN A 425 16.71 16.97 31.36
N TYR A 426 16.77 15.75 31.93
CA TYR A 426 16.37 15.43 33.30
C TYR A 426 17.55 14.97 34.16
N VAL A 427 18.49 14.22 33.57
CA VAL A 427 19.71 13.73 34.22
C VAL A 427 20.91 14.12 33.36
N ARG A 428 21.62 15.17 33.77
CA ARG A 428 22.81 15.70 33.10
C ARG A 428 24.07 14.92 33.53
N LYS A 429 25.25 15.37 33.10
CA LYS A 429 26.55 14.80 33.55
C LYS A 429 26.92 15.27 34.97
N ASP A 430 26.37 16.42 35.35
CA ASP A 430 26.65 17.24 36.53
C ASP A 430 25.48 17.28 37.54
N GLY A 431 24.33 16.66 37.22
CA GLY A 431 23.20 16.67 38.15
C GLY A 431 21.82 16.39 37.60
N LEU A 432 20.82 16.64 38.46
CA LEU A 432 19.39 16.62 38.16
C LEU A 432 18.88 17.96 37.64
N ASN A 433 17.91 17.93 36.73
CA ASN A 433 17.14 19.11 36.32
C ASN A 433 15.83 19.20 37.13
N ILE A 434 15.94 19.69 38.36
CA ILE A 434 14.86 19.74 39.36
C ILE A 434 13.56 20.34 38.78
N ASP A 435 13.68 21.46 38.05
CA ASP A 435 12.55 22.17 37.44
C ASP A 435 11.73 21.34 36.45
N ARG A 436 12.36 20.36 35.79
CA ARG A 436 11.69 19.43 34.88
C ARG A 436 11.21 18.17 35.61
N LEU A 437 11.90 17.73 36.66
CA LEU A 437 11.52 16.56 37.46
C LEU A 437 10.20 16.74 38.21
N GLN A 438 10.00 17.91 38.85
CA GLN A 438 8.76 18.22 39.57
C GLN A 438 7.51 18.25 38.67
N ARG A 439 7.68 18.32 37.34
CA ARG A 439 6.60 18.36 36.34
C ARG A 439 6.24 16.98 35.78
N LEU A 440 6.88 15.91 36.26
CA LEU A 440 6.58 14.54 35.81
C LEU A 440 5.32 14.03 36.51
N ALA A 441 4.38 13.44 35.75
CA ALA A 441 3.06 13.06 36.24
C ALA A 441 3.09 12.03 37.41
N ASP A 442 4.15 11.21 37.48
CA ASP A 442 4.41 10.23 38.54
C ASP A 442 5.47 10.70 39.56
N TYR A 443 5.86 11.98 39.55
CA TYR A 443 6.86 12.54 40.47
C TYR A 443 6.51 12.26 41.93
N GLY A 444 5.24 12.47 42.32
CA GLY A 444 4.81 12.27 43.70
C GLY A 444 5.01 10.85 44.23
N ALA A 445 4.94 9.83 43.37
CA ALA A 445 5.15 8.44 43.75
C ALA A 445 6.64 8.02 43.80
N HIS A 446 7.55 8.84 43.26
CA HIS A 446 8.95 8.46 43.02
C HIS A 446 10.00 9.49 43.46
N ALA A 447 9.59 10.67 43.94
CA ALA A 447 10.49 11.72 44.45
C ALA A 447 11.50 11.21 45.49
N GLY A 448 11.05 10.41 46.46
CA GLY A 448 11.92 9.81 47.48
C GLY A 448 12.98 8.85 46.90
N ALA A 449 12.65 8.11 45.85
CA ALA A 449 13.61 7.23 45.16
C ALA A 449 14.63 8.04 44.35
N ILE A 450 14.18 9.09 43.64
CA ILE A 450 15.08 10.02 42.93
C ILE A 450 16.05 10.69 43.93
N ARG A 451 15.54 11.17 45.07
CA ARG A 451 16.33 11.77 46.15
C ARG A 451 17.38 10.81 46.70
N ALA A 452 17.00 9.57 47.00
CA ALA A 452 17.92 8.56 47.53
C ALA A 452 19.05 8.18 46.54
N TRP A 453 18.75 8.06 45.24
CA TRP A 453 19.77 7.77 44.24
C TRP A 453 20.67 8.99 43.93
N ALA A 454 20.11 10.21 43.92
CA ALA A 454 20.90 11.44 43.77
C ALA A 454 21.91 11.62 44.93
N GLN A 455 21.50 11.33 46.17
CA GLN A 455 22.42 11.30 47.32
C GLN A 455 23.55 10.28 47.15
N ARG A 456 23.26 9.08 46.60
CA ARG A 456 24.26 8.04 46.29
C ARG A 456 25.21 8.40 45.14
N LEU A 457 24.78 9.25 44.20
CA LEU A 457 25.63 9.85 43.17
C LEU A 457 26.44 11.07 43.65
N GLY A 458 26.31 11.44 44.93
CA GLY A 458 27.00 12.58 45.53
C GLY A 458 26.30 13.93 45.34
N TRP A 459 25.17 13.99 44.63
CA TRP A 459 24.40 15.20 44.33
C TRP A 459 23.52 15.64 45.52
N LYS A 460 24.13 15.78 46.71
CA LYS A 460 23.44 16.00 47.99
C LYS A 460 22.55 17.24 47.99
N ASP A 461 23.08 18.37 47.52
CA ASP A 461 22.37 19.66 47.55
C ASP A 461 21.17 19.67 46.58
N GLN A 462 21.35 19.07 45.41
CA GLN A 462 20.27 18.88 44.43
C GLN A 462 19.20 17.92 44.95
N ALA A 463 19.58 16.89 45.69
CA ALA A 463 18.64 15.96 46.32
C ALA A 463 17.84 16.61 47.46
N ALA A 464 18.46 17.52 48.23
CA ALA A 464 17.79 18.32 49.24
C ALA A 464 16.82 19.35 48.62
N ALA A 465 17.17 19.91 47.45
CA ALA A 465 16.35 20.86 46.70
C ALA A 465 15.20 20.23 45.87
N LEU A 466 14.99 18.90 45.92
CA LEU A 466 13.84 18.24 45.31
C LEU A 466 12.55 18.53 46.10
N PRO A 467 11.49 19.11 45.51
CA PRO A 467 10.23 19.40 46.19
C PRO A 467 9.52 18.16 46.75
N GLU A 468 8.76 18.34 47.83
CA GLU A 468 7.87 17.29 48.37
C GLU A 468 6.62 17.09 47.48
N PRO A 469 6.06 15.86 47.43
CA PRO A 469 4.79 15.59 46.77
C PRO A 469 3.59 16.32 47.40
N ALA A 470 2.74 16.93 46.58
CA ALA A 470 1.37 17.21 46.98
C ALA A 470 0.57 15.90 47.09
N GLY A 471 -0.34 15.81 48.09
CA GLY A 471 -1.10 14.59 48.37
C GLY A 471 -2.05 14.17 47.22
N PRO A 472 -2.35 12.87 47.09
CA PRO A 472 -3.11 12.34 45.95
C PRO A 472 -4.60 12.71 46.01
N SER A 473 -5.12 13.33 44.96
CA SER A 473 -6.55 13.51 44.72
C SER A 473 -7.08 12.42 43.78
N LEU A 474 -8.22 11.82 44.13
CA LEU A 474 -8.89 10.78 43.34
C LEU A 474 -10.05 11.38 42.54
N PRO A 475 -10.15 11.14 41.22
CA PRO A 475 -11.32 11.54 40.43
C PRO A 475 -12.50 10.59 40.67
N PRO A 476 -13.75 11.08 40.65
CA PRO A 476 -14.94 10.26 40.90
C PRO A 476 -15.32 9.37 39.71
N ALA A 477 -15.86 8.18 40.00
CA ALA A 477 -16.33 7.24 38.97
C ALA A 477 -17.75 7.60 38.48
N THR A 478 -17.92 7.84 37.18
CA THR A 478 -19.22 8.17 36.56
C THR A 478 -19.91 6.93 35.98
N THR A 479 -20.92 6.42 36.69
CA THR A 479 -21.76 5.28 36.29
C THR A 479 -22.92 5.69 35.35
N GLY A 480 -22.58 6.17 34.15
CA GLY A 480 -23.55 6.59 33.11
C GLY A 480 -23.58 5.69 31.87
N SER A 481 -24.31 4.56 31.92
CA SER A 481 -24.33 3.57 30.83
C SER A 481 -25.28 3.93 29.67
N SER A 482 -25.01 5.04 28.97
CA SER A 482 -25.73 5.40 27.73
C SER A 482 -25.64 4.27 26.68
N ARG A 483 -26.79 3.90 26.09
CA ARG A 483 -26.90 2.90 25.02
C ARG A 483 -26.16 3.37 23.76
N MET A 484 -25.73 2.42 22.93
CA MET A 484 -25.10 2.71 21.64
C MET A 484 -26.13 2.56 20.52
N GLU A 485 -26.15 3.50 19.58
CA GLU A 485 -27.03 3.39 18.42
C GLU A 485 -26.65 2.21 17.52
N ALA A 486 -27.64 1.48 17.02
CA ALA A 486 -27.44 0.27 16.22
C ALA A 486 -26.71 0.55 14.90
N ALA A 487 -27.00 1.67 14.24
CA ALA A 487 -26.30 2.11 13.03
C ALA A 487 -24.81 2.38 13.33
N LEU A 488 -24.51 3.14 14.38
CA LEU A 488 -23.13 3.41 14.83
C LEU A 488 -22.40 2.12 15.22
N PHE A 489 -23.07 1.21 15.93
CA PHE A 489 -22.54 -0.10 16.28
C PHE A 489 -22.23 -0.95 15.04
N LEU A 490 -23.15 -1.04 14.07
CA LEU A 490 -22.96 -1.81 12.85
C LEU A 490 -21.87 -1.23 11.93
N LYS A 491 -21.67 0.10 11.94
CA LYS A 491 -20.57 0.77 11.24
C LYS A 491 -19.21 0.51 11.90
N GLN A 492 -19.14 0.49 13.24
CA GLN A 492 -17.86 0.33 13.96
C GLN A 492 -17.46 -1.14 14.20
N ALA A 493 -18.41 -2.00 14.60
CA ALA A 493 -18.12 -3.36 15.07
C ALA A 493 -17.32 -4.25 14.08
N PRO A 494 -17.57 -4.23 12.75
CA PRO A 494 -16.80 -5.02 11.78
C PRO A 494 -15.29 -4.74 11.84
N GLY A 495 -14.91 -3.47 12.00
CA GLY A 495 -13.50 -3.04 12.05
C GLY A 495 -12.74 -3.53 13.29
N TYR A 496 -13.45 -3.92 14.35
CA TYR A 496 -12.88 -4.35 15.64
C TYR A 496 -13.03 -5.85 15.90
N LEU A 497 -13.58 -6.66 14.98
CA LEU A 497 -13.78 -8.10 15.21
C LEU A 497 -12.48 -8.83 15.59
N ASP A 498 -11.35 -8.49 14.96
CA ASP A 498 -10.02 -9.04 15.29
C ASP A 498 -9.57 -8.73 16.73
N ASN A 499 -10.07 -7.65 17.32
CA ASN A 499 -9.75 -7.23 18.68
C ASN A 499 -10.75 -7.85 19.66
N VAL A 500 -12.05 -7.84 19.34
CA VAL A 500 -13.12 -8.47 20.13
C VAL A 500 -12.90 -9.98 20.26
N GLU A 501 -12.46 -10.65 19.19
CA GLU A 501 -12.09 -12.07 19.22
C GLU A 501 -10.94 -12.32 20.22
N ARG A 502 -9.87 -11.51 20.19
CA ARG A 502 -8.77 -11.62 21.16
C ARG A 502 -9.22 -11.32 22.59
N VAL A 503 -10.17 -10.41 22.80
CA VAL A 503 -10.79 -10.17 24.11
C VAL A 503 -11.54 -11.40 24.59
N ALA A 504 -12.39 -12.00 23.75
CA ALA A 504 -13.13 -13.20 24.13
C ALA A 504 -12.21 -14.40 24.40
N ARG A 505 -11.15 -14.62 23.62
CA ARG A 505 -10.11 -15.61 23.94
C ARG A 505 -9.48 -15.33 25.31
N MET A 506 -9.01 -14.10 25.55
CA MET A 506 -8.41 -13.69 26.82
C MET A 506 -9.35 -13.87 28.03
N LEU A 507 -10.65 -13.68 27.87
CA LEU A 507 -11.65 -13.89 28.93
C LEU A 507 -12.00 -15.37 29.14
N ARG A 508 -11.93 -16.20 28.10
CA ARG A 508 -12.07 -17.66 28.19
C ARG A 508 -10.85 -18.28 28.87
N ASP A 509 -9.65 -17.80 28.53
CA ASP A 509 -8.36 -18.28 29.04
C ASP A 509 -8.07 -17.80 30.48
N ALA A 510 -8.51 -16.58 30.83
CA ALA A 510 -8.36 -15.99 32.16
C ALA A 510 -9.68 -15.37 32.68
N PRO A 511 -10.65 -16.19 33.15
CA PRO A 511 -12.00 -15.73 33.54
C PRO A 511 -12.10 -14.78 34.75
N ALA A 512 -10.99 -14.52 35.44
CA ALA A 512 -10.91 -13.49 36.49
C ALA A 512 -10.60 -12.09 35.93
N THR A 513 -10.34 -11.97 34.63
CA THR A 513 -10.05 -10.69 33.96
C THR A 513 -11.33 -9.90 33.75
N ALA A 514 -11.40 -8.66 34.22
CA ALA A 514 -12.54 -7.78 33.92
C ALA A 514 -12.63 -7.45 32.41
N ILE A 515 -13.83 -7.48 31.83
CA ILE A 515 -14.05 -7.27 30.38
C ILE A 515 -13.48 -5.93 29.86
N GLN A 516 -13.45 -4.89 30.70
CA GLN A 516 -12.87 -3.60 30.35
C GLN A 516 -11.34 -3.66 30.28
N ALA A 517 -10.68 -4.38 31.20
CA ALA A 517 -9.23 -4.53 31.21
C ALA A 517 -8.76 -5.39 30.02
N ALA A 518 -9.49 -6.44 29.68
CA ALA A 518 -9.24 -7.23 28.47
C ALA A 518 -9.45 -6.39 27.20
N ALA A 519 -10.51 -5.58 27.13
CA ALA A 519 -10.77 -4.66 26.03
C ALA A 519 -9.64 -3.65 25.84
N ASP A 520 -9.19 -3.01 26.91
CA ASP A 520 -8.08 -2.04 26.89
C ASP A 520 -6.77 -2.71 26.41
N ALA A 521 -6.44 -3.89 26.95
CA ALA A 521 -5.24 -4.63 26.60
C ALA A 521 -5.18 -5.06 25.12
N GLN A 522 -6.34 -5.23 24.46
CA GLN A 522 -6.45 -5.56 23.03
C GLN A 522 -6.75 -4.34 22.14
N GLY A 523 -6.87 -3.14 22.70
CA GLY A 523 -7.25 -1.93 21.97
C GLY A 523 -8.66 -1.96 21.38
N ALA A 524 -9.59 -2.67 22.02
CA ALA A 524 -10.97 -2.83 21.57
C ALA A 524 -11.90 -1.81 22.27
N PRO A 525 -12.81 -1.10 21.56
CA PRO A 525 -13.73 -0.18 22.20
C PRO A 525 -14.66 -0.90 23.20
N ARG A 526 -14.55 -0.55 24.49
CA ARG A 526 -15.28 -1.19 25.61
C ARG A 526 -16.79 -1.35 25.36
N ARG A 527 -17.43 -0.40 24.65
CA ARG A 527 -18.86 -0.48 24.28
C ARG A 527 -19.16 -1.60 23.29
N ILE A 528 -18.35 -1.74 22.24
CA ILE A 528 -18.49 -2.78 21.21
C ILE A 528 -18.21 -4.16 21.82
N VAL A 529 -17.16 -4.28 22.63
CA VAL A 529 -16.85 -5.51 23.38
C VAL A 529 -18.02 -5.93 24.26
N ARG A 530 -18.55 -5.03 25.11
CA ARG A 530 -19.65 -5.32 26.03
C ARG A 530 -20.97 -5.63 25.29
N ALA A 531 -21.19 -5.04 24.12
CA ALA A 531 -22.33 -5.33 23.26
C ALA A 531 -22.23 -6.72 22.60
N LEU A 532 -21.04 -7.15 22.18
CA LEU A 532 -20.82 -8.44 21.52
C LEU A 532 -20.62 -9.62 22.48
N LEU A 533 -20.08 -9.38 23.68
CA LEU A 533 -19.61 -10.42 24.59
C LEU A 533 -20.24 -10.34 25.98
N ASP A 534 -20.40 -11.50 26.62
CA ASP A 534 -20.59 -11.59 28.07
C ASP A 534 -19.25 -11.44 28.83
N GLU A 535 -19.33 -11.36 30.16
CA GLU A 535 -18.16 -11.23 31.05
C GLU A 535 -17.23 -12.47 31.03
N ARG A 536 -17.58 -13.53 30.28
CA ARG A 536 -16.83 -14.79 30.12
C ARG A 536 -16.32 -15.01 28.69
N GLY A 537 -16.40 -13.99 27.82
CA GLY A 537 -15.94 -14.09 26.44
C GLY A 537 -16.81 -14.98 25.54
N ARG A 538 -18.08 -15.19 25.89
CA ARG A 538 -19.08 -15.82 25.02
C ARG A 538 -19.77 -14.76 24.18
N VAL A 539 -20.06 -15.09 22.93
CA VAL A 539 -20.85 -14.22 22.03
C VAL A 539 -22.27 -14.11 22.57
N ARG A 540 -22.79 -12.88 22.70
CA ARG A 540 -24.19 -12.63 23.10
C ARG A 540 -25.14 -13.07 22.01
N ASP A 541 -26.33 -13.48 22.41
CA ASP A 541 -27.44 -13.68 21.48
C ASP A 541 -28.01 -12.34 21.00
N LEU A 542 -28.79 -12.39 19.93
CA LEU A 542 -29.37 -11.21 19.28
C LEU A 542 -30.25 -10.37 20.24
N SER A 543 -30.92 -11.03 21.21
CA SER A 543 -31.71 -10.35 22.24
C SER A 543 -30.83 -9.60 23.25
N GLY A 544 -29.78 -10.25 23.75
CA GLY A 544 -28.80 -9.63 24.66
C GLY A 544 -28.06 -8.44 24.05
N ILE A 545 -27.88 -8.40 22.73
CA ILE A 545 -27.37 -7.21 22.01
C ILE A 545 -28.45 -6.13 21.90
N GLY A 546 -29.67 -6.49 21.51
CA GLY A 546 -30.79 -5.56 21.37
C GLY A 546 -31.10 -4.74 22.64
N GLN A 547 -30.84 -5.31 23.83
CA GLN A 547 -31.00 -4.60 25.13
C GLN A 547 -29.94 -3.52 25.39
N LEU A 548 -28.76 -3.63 24.77
CA LEU A 548 -27.60 -2.74 24.93
C LEU A 548 -27.53 -1.65 23.85
N LEU A 549 -28.23 -1.85 22.73
CA LEU A 549 -28.33 -0.91 21.63
C LEU A 549 -29.64 -0.11 21.64
N SER A 550 -29.72 0.93 20.81
CA SER A 550 -30.95 1.66 20.49
C SER A 550 -31.14 1.74 18.97
N GLY A 551 -32.40 1.68 18.50
CA GLY A 551 -32.70 1.70 17.06
C GLY A 551 -32.42 0.38 16.32
N VAL A 552 -32.59 -0.77 17.00
CA VAL A 552 -32.50 -2.09 16.32
C VAL A 552 -33.85 -2.41 15.67
N ASP A 553 -33.93 -2.25 14.35
CA ASP A 553 -35.03 -2.71 13.51
C ASP A 553 -34.75 -4.11 12.91
N GLY A 554 -35.57 -4.57 11.96
CA GLY A 554 -35.40 -5.86 11.28
C GLY A 554 -34.13 -5.96 10.42
N ALA A 555 -33.72 -4.87 9.75
CA ALA A 555 -32.52 -4.86 8.90
C ALA A 555 -31.25 -4.81 9.75
N ALA A 556 -31.23 -3.98 10.79
CA ALA A 556 -30.18 -3.95 11.79
C ALA A 556 -30.07 -5.31 12.50
N SER A 557 -31.19 -5.93 12.87
CA SER A 557 -31.23 -7.26 13.49
C SER A 557 -30.58 -8.34 12.61
N ALA A 558 -30.91 -8.39 11.31
CA ALA A 558 -30.28 -9.29 10.35
C ALA A 558 -28.77 -9.04 10.20
N ARG A 559 -28.35 -7.76 10.11
CA ARG A 559 -26.93 -7.36 10.03
C ARG A 559 -26.14 -7.72 11.29
N ILE A 560 -26.75 -7.59 12.48
CA ILE A 560 -26.17 -8.04 13.74
C ILE A 560 -26.02 -9.57 13.72
N ALA A 561 -27.05 -10.32 13.31
CA ALA A 561 -26.99 -11.78 13.21
C ALA A 561 -25.84 -12.26 12.29
N GLY A 562 -25.67 -11.66 11.11
CA GLY A 562 -24.54 -11.94 10.22
C GLY A 562 -23.17 -11.56 10.79
N LEU A 563 -23.10 -10.52 11.63
CA LEU A 563 -21.88 -10.18 12.36
C LEU A 563 -21.59 -11.17 13.50
N LEU A 564 -22.60 -11.65 14.21
CA LEU A 564 -22.47 -12.68 15.25
C LEU A 564 -22.06 -14.03 14.66
N ALA A 565 -22.63 -14.44 13.52
CA ALA A 565 -22.20 -15.64 12.81
C ALA A 565 -20.71 -15.58 12.44
N ARG A 566 -20.23 -14.44 11.95
CA ARG A 566 -18.81 -14.20 11.64
C ARG A 566 -17.93 -14.19 12.89
N LEU A 567 -18.37 -13.63 14.01
CA LEU A 567 -17.62 -13.64 15.27
C LEU A 567 -17.54 -15.04 15.90
N SER A 568 -18.65 -15.79 15.93
CA SER A 568 -18.68 -17.17 16.44
C SER A 568 -17.80 -18.10 15.59
N ALA A 569 -17.85 -17.99 14.25
CA ALA A 569 -16.99 -18.77 13.36
C ALA A 569 -15.47 -18.46 13.48
N ARG A 570 -15.11 -17.33 14.10
CA ARG A 570 -13.73 -16.95 14.46
C ARG A 570 -13.34 -17.40 15.86
N LEU A 571 -14.25 -17.30 16.83
CA LEU A 571 -14.01 -17.62 18.25
C LEU A 571 -14.03 -19.12 18.56
N ASP A 572 -14.91 -19.84 17.86
CA ASP A 572 -15.04 -21.28 17.94
C ASP A 572 -14.67 -21.89 16.56
N PRO A 573 -13.42 -21.65 16.06
CA PRO A 573 -12.97 -22.25 14.82
C PRO A 573 -12.82 -23.76 15.04
N PRO A 574 -13.10 -24.61 14.04
CA PRO A 574 -12.87 -26.05 14.18
C PRO A 574 -11.39 -26.28 14.57
N PRO A 575 -11.13 -27.01 15.68
CA PRO A 575 -9.91 -26.88 16.47
C PRO A 575 -8.66 -27.27 15.69
N ASP A 576 -7.64 -26.40 15.74
CA ASP A 576 -6.35 -26.51 15.04
C ASP A 576 -6.43 -27.03 13.59
N ALA A 577 -7.50 -26.67 12.88
CA ALA A 577 -7.67 -26.98 11.47
C ALA A 577 -6.64 -26.22 10.63
N GLY A 578 -5.52 -26.90 10.35
CA GLY A 578 -4.74 -26.72 9.13
C GLY A 578 -5.59 -26.94 7.86
N PRO A 579 -4.98 -27.10 6.67
CA PRO A 579 -5.75 -27.47 5.48
C PRO A 579 -6.55 -28.75 5.78
N PRO A 580 -7.90 -28.75 5.66
CA PRO A 580 -8.71 -29.87 6.13
C PRO A 580 -8.29 -31.14 5.40
N GLN A 581 -8.04 -32.23 6.12
CA GLN A 581 -7.44 -33.44 5.54
C GLN A 581 -8.35 -34.07 4.46
N ASP A 582 -9.66 -33.90 4.62
CA ASP A 582 -10.71 -34.34 3.69
C ASP A 582 -11.08 -33.30 2.62
N SER A 583 -10.45 -32.12 2.61
CA SER A 583 -10.68 -31.12 1.56
C SER A 583 -10.28 -31.69 0.20
N ARG A 584 -11.16 -31.50 -0.79
CA ARG A 584 -10.90 -31.84 -2.20
C ARG A 584 -9.95 -30.84 -2.84
N VAL A 585 -9.82 -29.63 -2.27
CA VAL A 585 -8.88 -28.60 -2.73
C VAL A 585 -7.70 -28.44 -1.77
N LYS A 586 -6.60 -27.86 -2.25
CA LYS A 586 -5.44 -27.46 -1.47
C LYS A 586 -4.95 -26.07 -1.87
N MET A 587 -4.27 -25.44 -0.93
CA MET A 587 -3.56 -24.18 -1.13
C MET A 587 -2.25 -24.40 -1.92
N LEU A 588 -2.12 -23.74 -3.08
CA LEU A 588 -0.84 -23.52 -3.77
C LEU A 588 -0.46 -22.04 -3.75
N ARG A 589 0.76 -21.73 -3.31
CA ARG A 589 1.28 -20.35 -3.30
C ARG A 589 2.04 -20.02 -4.58
N GLN A 590 1.47 -19.13 -5.37
CA GLN A 590 2.15 -18.48 -6.49
C GLN A 590 2.84 -17.21 -5.99
N LYS A 591 4.14 -17.29 -5.73
CA LYS A 591 4.96 -16.08 -5.66
C LYS A 591 4.98 -15.40 -7.03
N VAL A 592 4.84 -14.08 -7.04
CA VAL A 592 4.93 -13.25 -8.24
C VAL A 592 6.19 -12.37 -8.12
N GLY A 593 6.87 -12.12 -9.23
CA GLY A 593 8.05 -11.25 -9.25
C GLY A 593 7.68 -9.77 -9.35
N GLY A 594 8.56 -8.89 -8.88
CA GLY A 594 8.39 -7.43 -8.98
C GLY A 594 7.50 -6.85 -7.88
N THR A 595 6.63 -5.92 -8.25
CA THR A 595 5.69 -5.20 -7.36
C THR A 595 4.39 -5.95 -7.12
N ALA A 596 4.02 -6.87 -8.02
CA ALA A 596 2.75 -7.58 -7.96
C ALA A 596 2.68 -8.50 -6.73
N PRO A 597 1.53 -8.55 -6.02
CA PRO A 597 1.39 -9.36 -4.81
C PRO A 597 1.42 -10.87 -5.11
N ASP A 598 1.92 -11.63 -4.15
CA ASP A 598 1.75 -13.09 -4.08
C ASP A 598 0.27 -13.48 -4.25
N ARG A 599 0.01 -14.64 -4.85
CA ARG A 599 -1.33 -15.19 -5.04
C ARG A 599 -1.41 -16.56 -4.37
N ILE A 600 -2.54 -16.87 -3.76
CA ILE A 600 -2.89 -18.22 -3.30
C ILE A 600 -4.01 -18.76 -4.18
N LEU A 601 -3.79 -19.97 -4.71
CA LEU A 601 -4.73 -20.70 -5.54
C LEU A 601 -5.32 -21.84 -4.71
N LEU A 602 -6.64 -22.03 -4.77
CA LEU A 602 -7.31 -23.24 -4.33
C LEU A 602 -7.55 -24.13 -5.55
N VAL A 603 -6.91 -25.30 -5.57
CA VAL A 603 -6.93 -26.26 -6.69
C VAL A 603 -7.03 -27.68 -6.14
N ASP A 604 -7.39 -28.67 -6.94
CA ASP A 604 -7.55 -30.06 -6.53
C ASP A 604 -6.35 -30.58 -5.72
N ARG A 605 -6.63 -31.35 -4.66
CA ARG A 605 -5.69 -31.92 -3.70
C ARG A 605 -4.56 -32.75 -4.34
N HIS A 606 -4.77 -33.35 -5.50
CA HIS A 606 -3.79 -34.14 -6.25
C HIS A 606 -2.95 -33.29 -7.23
N THR A 607 -3.34 -32.04 -7.54
CA THR A 607 -2.64 -31.13 -8.46
C THR A 607 -1.14 -31.05 -8.20
N ARG A 608 -0.32 -31.39 -9.18
CA ARG A 608 1.14 -31.23 -9.14
C ARG A 608 1.51 -29.79 -9.53
N ASP A 609 2.16 -29.07 -8.61
CA ASP A 609 2.81 -27.79 -8.90
C ASP A 609 4.18 -28.09 -9.53
N PRO A 610 4.47 -27.65 -10.77
CA PRO A 610 5.78 -27.88 -11.40
C PRO A 610 6.90 -27.00 -10.81
N GLY A 611 6.58 -26.12 -9.85
CA GLY A 611 7.54 -25.30 -9.13
C GLY A 611 7.70 -23.88 -9.69
N GLN A 612 8.32 -23.02 -8.88
CA GLN A 612 8.49 -21.61 -9.21
C GLN A 612 9.56 -21.44 -10.30
N GLY A 613 9.21 -20.77 -11.40
CA GLY A 613 10.06 -20.60 -12.59
C GLY A 613 9.79 -21.60 -13.72
N ALA A 614 8.94 -22.60 -13.52
CA ALA A 614 8.57 -23.52 -14.61
C ALA A 614 7.85 -22.78 -15.76
N PRO A 615 8.20 -23.06 -17.04
CA PRO A 615 7.48 -22.52 -18.18
C PRO A 615 6.03 -23.02 -18.16
N ASP A 616 5.09 -22.12 -18.46
CA ASP A 616 3.64 -22.36 -18.32
C ASP A 616 3.24 -23.10 -17.02
N ARG A 617 3.72 -22.62 -15.87
CA ARG A 617 3.28 -23.10 -14.55
C ARG A 617 1.76 -23.04 -14.38
N LEU A 618 1.09 -22.02 -14.94
CA LEU A 618 -0.36 -21.88 -14.84
C LEU A 618 -1.09 -22.94 -15.67
N GLY A 619 -0.78 -23.12 -16.95
CA GLY A 619 -1.38 -24.20 -17.74
C GLY A 619 -1.03 -25.59 -17.21
N SER A 620 0.16 -25.79 -16.63
CA SER A 620 0.52 -27.05 -15.96
C SER A 620 -0.34 -27.33 -14.72
N ILE A 621 -0.65 -26.32 -13.90
CA ILE A 621 -1.55 -26.42 -12.74
C ILE A 621 -2.99 -26.65 -13.23
N TYR A 622 -3.48 -25.81 -14.15
CA TYR A 622 -4.88 -25.79 -14.55
C TYR A 622 -5.30 -26.88 -15.55
N ARG A 623 -4.35 -27.54 -16.23
CA ARG A 623 -4.59 -28.80 -16.97
C ARG A 623 -5.07 -29.94 -16.07
N GLN A 624 -4.73 -29.89 -14.77
CA GLN A 624 -5.22 -30.81 -13.74
C GLN A 624 -6.51 -30.28 -13.06
N ASN A 625 -6.99 -29.10 -13.45
CA ASN A 625 -8.12 -28.38 -12.85
C ASN A 625 -9.02 -27.78 -13.94
N SER A 626 -9.35 -28.56 -14.98
CA SER A 626 -10.13 -28.07 -16.13
C SER A 626 -11.48 -27.46 -15.74
N ALA A 627 -12.13 -27.97 -14.69
CA ALA A 627 -13.37 -27.40 -14.14
C ALA A 627 -13.22 -26.00 -13.49
N LEU A 628 -11.98 -25.54 -13.24
CA LEU A 628 -11.64 -24.19 -12.79
C LEU A 628 -11.12 -23.30 -13.94
N VAL A 629 -11.04 -23.82 -15.16
CA VAL A 629 -10.74 -23.05 -16.37
C VAL A 629 -12.05 -22.71 -17.05
N HIS A 630 -12.28 -21.41 -17.28
CA HIS A 630 -13.51 -20.93 -17.89
C HIS A 630 -13.19 -20.09 -19.12
N PRO A 631 -14.06 -20.08 -20.15
CA PRO A 631 -14.03 -19.03 -21.16
C PRO A 631 -14.25 -17.66 -20.50
N PRO A 632 -14.01 -16.54 -21.21
CA PRO A 632 -14.28 -15.22 -20.68
C PRO A 632 -15.77 -15.06 -20.35
N ARG A 633 -16.13 -14.40 -19.23
CA ARG A 633 -17.54 -14.23 -18.82
C ARG A 633 -18.35 -13.60 -19.96
N SER A 634 -19.39 -14.31 -20.38
CA SER A 634 -20.44 -13.80 -21.28
C SER A 634 -21.45 -13.00 -20.48
N TYR A 635 -21.89 -11.86 -21.02
CA TYR A 635 -22.97 -11.04 -20.46
C TYR A 635 -24.34 -11.38 -21.08
N ALA A 636 -24.47 -12.49 -21.83
CA ALA A 636 -25.74 -12.86 -22.48
C ALA A 636 -26.92 -13.10 -21.51
N GLN A 637 -26.64 -13.38 -20.23
CA GLN A 637 -27.63 -13.47 -19.14
C GLN A 637 -27.70 -12.18 -18.29
N ASP A 638 -26.62 -11.39 -18.30
CA ASP A 638 -26.42 -10.18 -17.48
C ASP A 638 -26.38 -8.90 -18.36
N ARG A 639 -27.15 -8.85 -19.46
CA ARG A 639 -26.98 -7.84 -20.53
C ARG A 639 -27.04 -6.40 -20.02
N HIS A 640 -27.91 -6.14 -19.04
CA HIS A 640 -28.04 -4.86 -18.35
C HIS A 640 -26.71 -4.34 -17.76
N ALA A 641 -25.81 -5.22 -17.30
CA ALA A 641 -24.51 -4.85 -16.74
C ALA A 641 -23.38 -4.72 -17.81
N GLN A 642 -23.68 -4.97 -19.08
CA GLN A 642 -22.70 -4.92 -20.18
C GLN A 642 -22.19 -3.49 -20.49
N PRO A 643 -22.99 -2.40 -20.37
CA PRO A 643 -22.48 -1.03 -20.52
C PRO A 643 -21.51 -0.62 -19.42
N LEU A 644 -21.84 -0.93 -18.15
CA LEU A 644 -20.93 -0.75 -17.00
C LEU A 644 -19.59 -1.47 -17.21
N ARG A 645 -19.64 -2.65 -17.84
CA ARG A 645 -18.47 -3.46 -18.18
C ARG A 645 -17.56 -2.80 -19.22
N TRP A 646 -18.14 -2.12 -20.21
CA TRP A 646 -17.37 -1.32 -21.18
C TRP A 646 -16.80 -0.07 -20.52
N LEU A 647 -17.59 0.67 -19.75
CA LEU A 647 -17.16 1.85 -18.98
C LEU A 647 -15.95 1.55 -18.07
N SER A 648 -16.02 0.47 -17.27
CA SER A 648 -14.91 -0.05 -16.45
C SER A 648 -13.63 -0.32 -17.25
N THR A 649 -13.75 -0.64 -18.55
CA THR A 649 -12.61 -0.87 -19.45
C THR A 649 -12.07 0.44 -20.04
N LEU A 650 -12.96 1.31 -20.50
CA LEU A 650 -12.61 2.61 -21.10
C LEU A 650 -11.94 3.55 -20.08
N LEU A 651 -12.49 3.64 -18.87
CA LEU A 651 -11.86 4.41 -17.78
C LEU A 651 -10.48 3.84 -17.42
N ARG A 652 -10.27 2.51 -17.51
CA ARG A 652 -8.95 1.91 -17.27
C ARG A 652 -7.96 2.20 -18.41
N GLN A 653 -8.43 2.28 -19.66
CA GLN A 653 -7.64 2.71 -20.81
C GLN A 653 -7.18 4.17 -20.69
N GLN A 654 -8.01 5.04 -20.10
CA GLN A 654 -7.71 6.47 -19.90
C GLN A 654 -6.62 6.72 -18.83
N PHE A 655 -6.36 5.77 -17.93
CA PHE A 655 -5.37 5.89 -16.85
C PHE A 655 -4.31 4.76 -16.88
N PRO A 656 -3.55 4.60 -17.98
CA PRO A 656 -2.66 3.46 -18.20
C PRO A 656 -1.43 3.44 -17.27
N GLU A 657 -1.09 4.59 -16.68
CA GLU A 657 -0.09 4.73 -15.60
C GLU A 657 -0.48 3.97 -14.32
N THR A 658 -1.75 3.55 -14.19
CA THR A 658 -2.26 2.86 -13.01
C THR A 658 -2.44 1.35 -13.27
N ASP A 659 -1.75 0.53 -12.47
CA ASP A 659 -2.02 -0.91 -12.35
C ASP A 659 -3.38 -1.21 -11.67
N SER A 660 -4.09 -0.16 -11.27
CA SER A 660 -5.37 -0.18 -10.55
C SER A 660 -6.48 -0.87 -11.33
N GLU A 661 -7.29 -1.65 -10.62
CA GLU A 661 -8.57 -2.10 -11.14
C GLU A 661 -9.63 -1.01 -10.93
N ILE A 662 -10.45 -0.77 -11.95
CA ILE A 662 -11.66 0.07 -11.88
C ILE A 662 -12.88 -0.84 -12.06
N GLN A 663 -13.89 -0.65 -11.21
CA GLN A 663 -15.19 -1.29 -11.32
C GLN A 663 -16.31 -0.25 -11.27
N CYS A 664 -17.44 -0.59 -11.86
CA CYS A 664 -18.63 0.24 -11.97
C CYS A 664 -19.84 -0.56 -11.46
N TYR A 665 -20.74 0.11 -10.77
CA TYR A 665 -22.00 -0.43 -10.26
C TYR A 665 -23.13 0.54 -10.58
N TYR A 666 -24.30 0.05 -10.98
CA TYR A 666 -25.49 0.88 -11.13
C TYR A 666 -26.36 0.78 -9.87
N ASP A 667 -26.56 1.90 -9.18
CA ASP A 667 -27.57 2.00 -8.13
C ASP A 667 -28.87 2.53 -8.73
N ALA A 668 -29.89 1.68 -8.80
CA ALA A 668 -31.22 2.08 -9.25
C ALA A 668 -31.94 3.04 -8.27
N GLY A 669 -31.53 3.09 -6.99
CA GLY A 669 -32.16 3.97 -5.99
C GLY A 669 -31.87 5.45 -6.22
N SER A 670 -30.61 5.80 -6.46
CA SER A 670 -30.16 7.13 -6.90
C SER A 670 -30.08 7.28 -8.43
N GLY A 671 -30.39 6.20 -9.17
CA GLY A 671 -30.16 6.05 -10.60
C GLY A 671 -28.70 6.23 -11.04
N SER A 672 -27.73 6.26 -10.12
CA SER A 672 -26.38 6.75 -10.39
C SER A 672 -25.36 5.61 -10.51
N ILE A 673 -24.30 5.84 -11.30
CA ILE A 673 -23.23 4.87 -11.49
C ILE A 673 -22.11 5.13 -10.47
N ILE A 674 -21.96 4.22 -9.52
CA ILE A 674 -20.88 4.24 -8.54
C ILE A 674 -19.62 3.65 -9.19
N VAL A 675 -18.59 4.46 -9.38
CA VAL A 675 -17.29 4.06 -9.94
C VAL A 675 -16.24 4.04 -8.83
N SER A 676 -15.47 2.96 -8.72
CA SER A 676 -14.37 2.89 -7.76
C SER A 676 -13.16 2.13 -8.31
N SER A 677 -11.99 2.54 -7.83
CA SER A 677 -10.74 1.79 -7.93
C SER A 677 -10.31 1.18 -6.60
N ASN A 678 -9.24 0.38 -6.61
CA ASN A 678 -8.59 -0.18 -5.42
C ASN A 678 -7.66 0.80 -4.65
N GLU A 679 -7.63 2.10 -4.99
CA GLU A 679 -6.81 3.10 -4.28
C GLU A 679 -7.58 4.41 -3.99
N THR A 680 -7.41 4.96 -2.79
CA THR A 680 -8.20 6.13 -2.36
C THR A 680 -7.83 7.40 -3.12
N GLY A 681 -6.53 7.68 -3.30
CA GLY A 681 -6.06 8.84 -4.06
C GLY A 681 -6.42 8.78 -5.55
N PHE A 682 -6.46 7.58 -6.15
CA PHE A 682 -6.90 7.42 -7.53
C PHE A 682 -8.42 7.59 -7.69
N ASN A 683 -9.23 7.27 -6.68
CA ASN A 683 -10.64 7.68 -6.68
C ASN A 683 -10.81 9.21 -6.67
N THR A 684 -9.91 9.98 -6.04
CA THR A 684 -9.92 11.44 -6.17
C THR A 684 -9.71 11.86 -7.64
N THR A 685 -8.76 11.25 -8.34
CA THR A 685 -8.54 11.47 -9.79
C THR A 685 -9.77 11.08 -10.63
N LEU A 686 -10.36 9.91 -10.37
CA LEU A 686 -11.58 9.46 -11.06
C LEU A 686 -12.74 10.43 -10.84
N ARG A 687 -12.95 10.92 -9.61
CA ARG A 687 -13.98 11.92 -9.31
C ARG A 687 -13.75 13.22 -10.09
N THR A 688 -12.53 13.75 -10.10
CA THR A 688 -12.20 14.97 -10.86
C THR A 688 -12.36 14.79 -12.38
N PHE A 689 -12.12 13.58 -12.89
CA PHE A 689 -12.33 13.27 -14.31
C PHE A 689 -13.82 13.10 -14.68
N LEU A 690 -14.58 12.40 -13.84
CA LEU A 690 -16.01 12.09 -14.07
C LEU A 690 -16.94 13.27 -13.80
N ALA A 691 -16.56 14.20 -12.93
CA ALA A 691 -17.30 15.43 -12.63
C ALA A 691 -16.79 16.68 -13.39
N GLY A 692 -15.91 16.48 -14.38
CA GLY A 692 -15.36 17.54 -15.21
C GLY A 692 -15.44 17.20 -16.70
N GLU A 693 -14.98 18.12 -17.55
CA GLU A 693 -15.03 17.99 -19.02
C GLU A 693 -14.31 16.75 -19.57
N GLY A 694 -13.47 16.07 -18.77
CA GLY A 694 -12.73 14.87 -19.17
C GLY A 694 -13.65 13.72 -19.60
N MET A 695 -14.73 13.46 -18.86
CA MET A 695 -15.70 12.43 -19.24
C MET A 695 -16.59 12.87 -20.40
N GLN A 696 -16.99 14.13 -20.45
CA GLN A 696 -17.74 14.69 -21.59
C GLN A 696 -16.93 14.61 -22.90
N ALA A 697 -15.64 14.95 -22.86
CA ALA A 697 -14.73 14.85 -24.00
C ALA A 697 -14.37 13.40 -24.38
N LEU A 698 -14.57 12.45 -23.47
CA LEU A 698 -14.47 11.01 -23.75
C LEU A 698 -15.72 10.51 -24.49
N LEU A 699 -16.91 10.89 -24.03
CA LEU A 699 -18.19 10.52 -24.64
C LEU A 699 -18.46 11.24 -25.97
N ALA A 700 -17.88 12.43 -26.18
CA ALA A 700 -18.01 13.20 -27.41
C ALA A 700 -17.07 12.74 -28.55
N GLN A 701 -16.25 11.70 -28.34
CA GLN A 701 -15.43 11.12 -29.40
C GLN A 701 -16.28 10.22 -30.31
N SER A 702 -16.04 10.30 -31.62
CA SER A 702 -16.58 9.33 -32.57
C SER A 702 -16.06 7.92 -32.24
N PRO A 703 -16.89 6.87 -32.30
CA PRO A 703 -16.41 5.50 -32.11
C PRO A 703 -15.30 5.18 -33.13
N PRO A 704 -14.22 4.47 -32.72
CA PRO A 704 -13.07 4.23 -33.60
C PRO A 704 -13.49 3.45 -34.86
N PRO A 705 -12.96 3.81 -36.05
CA PRO A 705 -13.46 3.32 -37.32
C PRO A 705 -13.24 1.81 -37.49
N ALA A 706 -14.23 1.14 -38.10
CA ALA A 706 -14.15 -0.26 -38.46
C ALA A 706 -13.19 -0.51 -39.66
N PRO A 707 -12.54 -1.68 -39.74
CA PRO A 707 -12.61 -2.80 -38.79
C PRO A 707 -11.69 -2.63 -37.57
N ILE A 708 -12.22 -2.87 -36.37
CA ILE A 708 -11.44 -2.85 -35.12
C ILE A 708 -10.77 -4.22 -34.93
N ASP A 709 -9.51 -4.22 -34.51
CA ASP A 709 -8.74 -5.42 -34.20
C ASP A 709 -9.37 -6.22 -33.04
N ASN A 710 -9.72 -7.49 -33.32
CA ASN A 710 -10.31 -8.41 -32.34
C ASN A 710 -9.36 -8.83 -31.19
N THR A 711 -8.08 -8.45 -31.23
CA THR A 711 -7.17 -8.54 -30.08
C THR A 711 -7.23 -7.30 -29.18
N GLN A 712 -7.63 -6.15 -29.70
CA GLN A 712 -7.61 -4.86 -28.99
C GLN A 712 -8.91 -4.61 -28.22
N ARG A 713 -9.08 -5.34 -27.10
CA ARG A 713 -10.30 -5.32 -26.26
C ARG A 713 -10.74 -3.91 -25.85
N ALA A 714 -9.79 -3.02 -25.60
CA ALA A 714 -10.06 -1.67 -25.11
C ALA A 714 -10.84 -0.84 -26.14
N LEU A 715 -10.32 -0.73 -27.37
CA LEU A 715 -11.00 -0.09 -28.51
C LEU A 715 -12.35 -0.73 -28.86
N ARG A 716 -12.50 -2.06 -28.71
CA ARG A 716 -13.81 -2.72 -28.92
C ARG A 716 -14.85 -2.33 -27.88
N HIS A 717 -14.45 -2.23 -26.61
CA HIS A 717 -15.33 -1.81 -25.53
C HIS A 717 -15.68 -0.31 -25.66
N GLU A 718 -14.72 0.52 -26.05
CA GLU A 718 -14.89 1.93 -26.39
C GLU A 718 -15.92 2.13 -27.52
N ALA A 719 -15.73 1.47 -28.67
CA ALA A 719 -16.68 1.54 -29.78
C ALA A 719 -18.07 1.04 -29.40
N LYS A 720 -18.18 -0.07 -28.66
CA LYS A 720 -19.47 -0.63 -28.23
C LYS A 720 -20.19 0.24 -27.21
N LEU A 721 -19.47 0.99 -26.37
CA LEU A 721 -20.08 1.97 -25.48
C LEU A 721 -20.56 3.20 -26.28
N LEU A 722 -19.65 3.85 -27.02
CA LEU A 722 -19.94 5.09 -27.76
C LEU A 722 -21.07 4.91 -28.79
N ALA A 723 -21.08 3.78 -29.53
CA ALA A 723 -22.13 3.50 -30.51
C ALA A 723 -23.48 3.10 -29.90
N ARG A 724 -23.58 2.89 -28.58
CA ARG A 724 -24.83 2.51 -27.88
C ARG A 724 -25.26 3.53 -26.82
N LEU A 725 -24.61 4.69 -26.76
CA LEU A 725 -25.11 5.87 -26.03
C LEU A 725 -26.43 6.39 -26.65
N ASP A 726 -26.66 6.10 -27.93
CA ASP A 726 -27.99 6.12 -28.54
C ASP A 726 -28.70 4.77 -28.27
N PRO A 727 -29.82 4.75 -27.51
CA PRO A 727 -30.55 3.52 -27.26
C PRO A 727 -31.16 2.88 -28.52
N ALA A 728 -31.40 3.65 -29.59
CA ALA A 728 -31.88 3.11 -30.86
C ALA A 728 -30.81 2.29 -31.62
N SER A 729 -29.54 2.36 -31.17
CA SER A 729 -28.40 1.65 -31.74
C SER A 729 -27.95 0.42 -30.92
N ASP A 730 -28.61 0.09 -29.80
CA ASP A 730 -28.41 -1.20 -29.13
C ASP A 730 -29.24 -2.31 -29.84
N PRO A 731 -28.65 -3.42 -30.31
CA PRO A 731 -29.40 -4.57 -30.82
C PRO A 731 -30.15 -5.37 -29.74
N HIS A 732 -29.87 -5.14 -28.45
CA HIS A 732 -30.42 -5.92 -27.33
C HIS A 732 -30.82 -5.04 -26.11
N PRO A 733 -31.63 -3.99 -26.30
CA PRO A 733 -31.99 -3.04 -25.24
C PRO A 733 -32.81 -3.72 -24.13
N THR A 734 -32.66 -3.18 -22.93
CA THR A 734 -33.37 -3.60 -21.71
C THR A 734 -33.60 -2.35 -20.85
N PRO A 735 -34.72 -2.22 -20.12
CA PRO A 735 -34.99 -1.00 -19.35
C PRO A 735 -33.82 -0.56 -18.44
N VAL A 736 -33.14 -1.53 -17.82
CA VAL A 736 -31.97 -1.29 -16.97
C VAL A 736 -30.70 -0.91 -17.76
N SER A 737 -30.44 -1.49 -18.95
CA SER A 737 -29.33 -0.99 -19.79
C SER A 737 -29.59 0.44 -20.25
N ASP A 738 -30.84 0.76 -20.58
CA ASP A 738 -31.23 2.04 -21.13
C ASP A 738 -31.13 3.14 -20.05
N GLU A 739 -31.55 2.83 -18.82
CA GLU A 739 -31.30 3.63 -17.61
C GLU A 739 -29.80 3.84 -17.33
N ILE A 740 -28.97 2.80 -17.55
CA ILE A 740 -27.51 2.88 -17.38
C ILE A 740 -26.88 3.76 -18.47
N PHE A 741 -27.27 3.62 -19.75
CA PHE A 741 -26.79 4.48 -20.83
C PHE A 741 -27.18 5.95 -20.59
N ALA A 742 -28.41 6.21 -20.13
CA ALA A 742 -28.84 7.53 -19.70
C ALA A 742 -27.95 8.07 -18.56
N ALA A 743 -27.69 7.28 -17.52
CA ALA A 743 -26.81 7.69 -16.42
C ALA A 743 -25.35 7.97 -16.88
N ILE A 744 -24.84 7.28 -17.91
CA ILE A 744 -23.54 7.58 -18.52
C ILE A 744 -23.60 8.91 -19.30
N ALA A 745 -24.60 9.10 -20.16
CA ALA A 745 -24.75 10.30 -21.00
C ALA A 745 -25.01 11.57 -20.18
N GLU A 746 -25.82 11.46 -19.14
CA GLU A 746 -26.13 12.52 -18.15
C GLU A 746 -25.01 12.69 -17.10
N GLN A 747 -23.96 11.87 -17.16
CA GLN A 747 -22.79 11.88 -16.27
C GLN A 747 -23.14 11.76 -14.77
N ARG A 748 -24.18 10.98 -14.44
CA ARG A 748 -24.65 10.73 -13.07
C ARG A 748 -23.74 9.72 -12.35
N PHE A 749 -22.53 10.18 -12.01
CA PHE A 749 -21.47 9.39 -11.39
C PHE A 749 -21.29 9.69 -9.90
N ALA A 750 -21.20 8.63 -9.10
CA ALA A 750 -20.74 8.67 -7.72
C ALA A 750 -19.35 8.01 -7.61
N VAL A 751 -18.48 8.51 -6.71
CA VAL A 751 -17.14 7.96 -6.52
C VAL A 751 -16.78 7.95 -5.03
N PRO A 752 -16.59 6.78 -4.39
CA PRO A 752 -16.26 6.69 -2.97
C PRO A 752 -14.87 7.28 -2.66
N ASP A 753 -14.75 8.20 -1.72
CA ASP A 753 -13.47 8.78 -1.26
C ASP A 753 -13.05 8.31 0.14
N SER A 754 -13.82 7.42 0.75
CA SER A 754 -13.68 6.96 2.13
C SER A 754 -12.22 6.58 2.47
N ASN A 755 -11.66 7.25 3.47
CA ASN A 755 -10.29 7.01 3.93
C ASN A 755 -10.25 5.89 4.97
N TYR A 756 -10.23 4.64 4.51
CA TYR A 756 -10.15 3.45 5.36
C TYR A 756 -8.88 3.47 6.23
N GLN A 757 -9.03 3.29 7.55
CA GLN A 757 -7.92 3.17 8.49
C GLN A 757 -7.97 1.86 9.27
N LYS A 758 -6.84 1.16 9.40
CA LYS A 758 -6.65 0.07 10.36
C LYS A 758 -5.40 0.34 11.19
N ASP A 759 -5.49 0.21 12.51
CA ASP A 759 -4.40 0.50 13.47
C ASP A 759 -3.78 1.91 13.26
N SER A 760 -4.63 2.92 13.05
CA SER A 760 -4.27 4.31 12.71
C SER A 760 -3.38 4.46 11.46
N ARG A 761 -3.45 3.50 10.53
CA ARG A 761 -2.77 3.54 9.24
C ARG A 761 -3.79 3.52 8.12
N ALA A 762 -3.60 4.36 7.11
CA ALA A 762 -4.35 4.28 5.87
C ALA A 762 -4.19 2.87 5.26
N VAL A 763 -5.32 2.26 4.96
CA VAL A 763 -5.44 1.05 4.14
C VAL A 763 -6.29 1.39 2.92
N HIS A 764 -6.23 0.55 1.90
CA HIS A 764 -7.17 0.59 0.78
C HIS A 764 -7.92 -0.72 0.76
N LEU A 765 -9.10 -0.74 0.13
CA LEU A 765 -9.81 -1.98 -0.17
C LEU A 765 -9.77 -2.25 -1.67
N HIS A 766 -10.17 -3.43 -2.09
CA HIS A 766 -10.48 -3.67 -3.50
C HIS A 766 -11.71 -2.86 -3.94
N ALA A 767 -11.82 -2.57 -5.24
CA ALA A 767 -12.89 -1.74 -5.79
C ALA A 767 -14.30 -2.26 -5.44
N GLU A 768 -14.53 -3.57 -5.57
CA GLU A 768 -15.80 -4.23 -5.23
C GLU A 768 -16.25 -3.97 -3.79
N ARG A 769 -15.30 -3.97 -2.84
CA ARG A 769 -15.55 -3.71 -1.41
C ARG A 769 -15.88 -2.25 -1.14
N ARG A 770 -15.23 -1.32 -1.84
CA ARG A 770 -15.47 0.13 -1.65
C ARG A 770 -16.85 0.55 -2.14
N ILE A 771 -17.32 -0.06 -3.23
CA ILE A 771 -18.69 0.13 -3.72
C ILE A 771 -19.68 -0.42 -2.68
N ALA A 772 -19.46 -1.64 -2.17
CA ALA A 772 -20.33 -2.23 -1.15
C ALA A 772 -20.33 -1.47 0.19
N ASP A 773 -19.19 -0.92 0.60
CA ASP A 773 -19.11 -0.07 1.78
C ASP A 773 -19.82 1.27 1.56
N HIS A 774 -19.63 1.94 0.42
CA HIS A 774 -20.34 3.19 0.07
C HIS A 774 -21.86 3.01 0.01
N LEU A 775 -22.34 1.96 -0.68
CA LEU A 775 -23.76 1.59 -0.71
C LEU A 775 -24.33 1.39 0.70
N ARG A 776 -23.59 0.73 1.59
CA ARG A 776 -24.01 0.44 2.97
C ARG A 776 -23.92 1.64 3.91
N ASP A 777 -22.93 2.49 3.76
CA ASP A 777 -22.60 3.56 4.72
C ASP A 777 -23.15 4.93 4.33
N GLU A 778 -23.52 5.15 3.07
CA GLU A 778 -24.07 6.40 2.54
C GLU A 778 -25.49 6.25 1.96
N LEU A 779 -25.86 5.06 1.43
CA LEU A 779 -27.17 4.79 0.83
C LEU A 779 -27.99 3.68 1.54
N ASP A 780 -27.49 3.16 2.67
CA ASP A 780 -27.98 2.01 3.46
C ASP A 780 -28.50 0.79 2.66
N THR A 781 -27.95 0.58 1.45
CA THR A 781 -28.42 -0.39 0.46
C THR A 781 -27.41 -1.54 0.33
N PRO A 782 -27.84 -2.81 0.18
CA PRO A 782 -26.94 -3.92 -0.11
C PRO A 782 -26.42 -3.88 -1.56
N LEU A 783 -25.20 -4.38 -1.80
CA LEU A 783 -24.66 -4.50 -3.15
C LEU A 783 -25.29 -5.67 -3.91
N ASP A 784 -25.97 -5.39 -5.03
CA ASP A 784 -26.39 -6.41 -5.98
C ASP A 784 -25.22 -6.85 -6.88
N HIS A 785 -24.87 -8.13 -6.86
CA HIS A 785 -23.79 -8.68 -7.68
C HIS A 785 -24.12 -8.69 -9.19
N THR A 786 -25.38 -8.62 -9.59
CA THR A 786 -25.78 -8.54 -10.99
C THR A 786 -25.47 -7.15 -11.58
N MET A 787 -25.66 -6.10 -10.79
CA MET A 787 -25.35 -4.70 -11.17
C MET A 787 -23.86 -4.34 -11.06
N LEU A 788 -22.99 -5.23 -10.56
CA LEU A 788 -21.55 -4.98 -10.44
C LEU A 788 -20.75 -5.48 -11.65
N ALA A 789 -20.05 -4.56 -12.33
CA ALA A 789 -19.17 -4.86 -13.47
C ALA A 789 -17.73 -4.39 -13.24
N GLY A 790 -16.79 -5.35 -13.23
CA GLY A 790 -15.36 -5.10 -13.01
C GLY A 790 -14.46 -5.61 -14.14
N THR A 791 -13.14 -5.43 -14.02
CA THR A 791 -12.18 -6.00 -14.99
C THR A 791 -11.89 -7.48 -14.73
N MET A 792 -11.87 -7.89 -13.47
CA MET A 792 -11.46 -9.18 -12.93
C MET A 792 -12.59 -9.84 -12.12
N ARG A 793 -12.39 -11.11 -11.71
CA ARG A 793 -13.31 -11.80 -10.78
C ARG A 793 -13.09 -11.27 -9.35
N PRO A 794 -14.14 -11.17 -8.51
CA PRO A 794 -13.96 -10.93 -7.09
C PRO A 794 -13.02 -11.99 -6.52
N CYS A 795 -12.01 -11.54 -5.76
CA CYS A 795 -11.00 -12.46 -5.24
C CYS A 795 -11.55 -13.32 -4.11
N GLY A 796 -10.86 -14.42 -3.75
CA GLY A 796 -11.30 -15.32 -2.68
C GLY A 796 -11.83 -14.60 -1.43
N THR A 797 -11.05 -13.69 -0.84
CA THR A 797 -11.48 -12.88 0.32
C THR A 797 -12.66 -11.97 0.01
N CYS A 798 -12.63 -11.19 -1.08
CA CYS A 798 -13.70 -10.25 -1.41
C CYS A 798 -15.03 -10.95 -1.74
N ALA A 799 -14.99 -12.13 -2.36
CA ALA A 799 -16.17 -12.93 -2.68
C ALA A 799 -16.86 -13.51 -1.43
N ASP A 800 -16.13 -13.73 -0.33
CA ASP A 800 -16.76 -14.06 0.95
C ASP A 800 -17.27 -12.84 1.70
N GLU A 801 -16.53 -11.73 1.68
CA GLU A 801 -16.89 -10.50 2.39
C GLU A 801 -18.12 -9.80 1.78
N LEU A 802 -18.29 -9.96 0.47
CA LEU A 802 -19.49 -9.54 -0.27
C LEU A 802 -20.60 -10.60 -0.23
N GLU A 803 -20.41 -11.72 0.46
CA GLU A 803 -21.40 -12.80 0.61
C GLU A 803 -21.88 -13.43 -0.72
N VAL A 804 -21.04 -13.35 -1.76
CA VAL A 804 -21.28 -13.91 -3.09
C VAL A 804 -21.52 -15.42 -3.00
N SER A 805 -22.39 -15.98 -3.84
CA SER A 805 -22.66 -17.42 -3.90
C SER A 805 -21.38 -18.27 -4.03
N PRO A 806 -21.31 -19.46 -3.41
CA PRO A 806 -20.29 -20.47 -3.69
C PRO A 806 -20.23 -20.93 -5.15
N SER A 807 -21.33 -20.83 -5.90
CA SER A 807 -21.39 -21.18 -7.33
C SER A 807 -20.79 -20.12 -8.25
N THR A 808 -20.67 -18.87 -7.81
CA THR A 808 -20.05 -17.80 -8.60
C THR A 808 -18.55 -17.99 -8.63
N HIS A 809 -17.99 -18.08 -9.83
CA HIS A 809 -16.57 -18.34 -10.04
C HIS A 809 -15.67 -17.26 -9.39
N ARG A 810 -14.72 -17.67 -8.56
CA ARG A 810 -13.89 -16.75 -7.75
C ARG A 810 -12.49 -16.60 -8.30
N GLY A 811 -11.91 -15.41 -8.15
CA GLY A 811 -10.49 -15.19 -8.43
C GLY A 811 -9.57 -15.86 -7.39
N PRO A 812 -8.25 -15.84 -7.62
CA PRO A 812 -7.29 -16.30 -6.62
C PRO A 812 -7.32 -15.40 -5.39
N PHE A 813 -6.85 -15.89 -4.25
CA PHE A 813 -6.61 -15.04 -3.07
C PHE A 813 -5.38 -14.17 -3.35
N TRP A 814 -5.57 -12.88 -3.62
CA TRP A 814 -4.46 -11.92 -3.68
C TRP A 814 -3.93 -11.68 -2.27
N MET A 815 -2.61 -11.73 -2.09
CA MET A 815 -1.95 -11.43 -0.82
C MET A 815 -1.45 -9.98 -0.78
N SER A 816 -2.24 -9.06 -1.35
CA SER A 816 -1.99 -7.62 -1.28
C SER A 816 -2.31 -7.09 0.12
N LYS A 817 -1.99 -5.82 0.38
CA LYS A 817 -2.49 -5.13 1.57
C LYS A 817 -4.01 -4.89 1.46
N SER A 818 -4.49 -4.61 0.25
CA SER A 818 -5.85 -4.13 0.03
C SER A 818 -6.92 -5.22 0.05
N SER A 819 -6.60 -6.43 -0.42
CA SER A 819 -7.48 -7.59 -0.27
C SER A 819 -7.64 -8.00 1.20
N ARG A 820 -6.55 -7.87 1.98
CA ARG A 820 -6.45 -8.29 3.39
C ARG A 820 -6.73 -7.18 4.41
N ALA A 821 -7.15 -5.99 3.96
CA ALA A 821 -7.61 -4.94 4.87
C ALA A 821 -8.87 -5.44 5.61
N TYR A 822 -8.88 -5.33 6.94
CA TYR A 822 -9.92 -5.83 7.86
C TYR A 822 -10.22 -7.36 7.86
N VAL A 823 -9.63 -8.16 6.97
CA VAL A 823 -9.95 -9.60 6.87
C VAL A 823 -8.76 -10.50 7.20
N GLU A 824 -9.00 -11.52 8.02
CA GLU A 824 -8.01 -12.51 8.40
C GLU A 824 -7.85 -13.57 7.29
N GLY A 825 -7.20 -13.18 6.20
CA GLY A 825 -7.15 -13.97 4.95
C GLY A 825 -6.74 -15.45 5.02
N GLN A 826 -6.24 -15.99 6.15
CA GLN A 826 -6.02 -17.43 6.32
C GLN A 826 -7.29 -18.18 6.74
N SER A 827 -8.12 -17.63 7.64
CA SER A 827 -9.39 -18.29 8.00
C SER A 827 -10.40 -18.24 6.84
N ASP A 828 -10.31 -17.21 5.99
CA ASP A 828 -11.02 -17.15 4.70
C ASP A 828 -10.60 -18.29 3.75
N ILE A 829 -9.29 -18.47 3.56
CA ILE A 829 -8.74 -19.58 2.76
C ILE A 829 -9.20 -20.92 3.31
N HIS A 830 -9.09 -21.13 4.63
CA HIS A 830 -9.51 -22.39 5.27
C HIS A 830 -11.02 -22.61 5.20
N ARG A 831 -11.84 -21.55 5.21
CA ARG A 831 -13.30 -21.60 5.00
C ARG A 831 -13.65 -22.04 3.58
N GLN A 832 -13.04 -21.45 2.54
CA GLN A 832 -13.25 -21.88 1.15
C GLN A 832 -12.71 -23.29 0.89
N MET A 833 -11.61 -23.69 1.53
CA MET A 833 -11.12 -25.08 1.48
C MET A 833 -12.12 -26.07 2.10
N ARG A 834 -12.75 -25.75 3.24
CA ARG A 834 -13.83 -26.58 3.83
C ARG A 834 -15.05 -26.64 2.91
N ALA A 835 -15.40 -25.54 2.25
CA ALA A 835 -16.48 -25.48 1.26
C ALA A 835 -16.12 -26.11 -0.11
N ASN A 836 -14.88 -26.57 -0.30
CA ASN A 836 -14.34 -27.10 -1.56
C ASN A 836 -14.41 -26.11 -2.75
N ILE A 837 -14.39 -24.80 -2.48
CA ILE A 837 -14.44 -23.75 -3.50
C ILE A 837 -13.03 -23.56 -4.09
N GLY A 838 -12.91 -23.70 -5.41
CA GLY A 838 -11.66 -23.50 -6.14
C GLY A 838 -11.43 -22.06 -6.58
N SER A 839 -10.18 -21.70 -6.85
CA SER A 839 -9.81 -20.46 -7.53
C SER A 839 -9.90 -20.68 -9.04
N SER A 840 -10.84 -19.99 -9.68
CA SER A 840 -11.01 -20.05 -11.13
C SER A 840 -10.00 -19.19 -11.89
N ILE A 841 -9.72 -19.56 -13.14
CA ILE A 841 -8.90 -18.81 -14.09
C ILE A 841 -9.65 -18.63 -15.42
N THR A 842 -9.40 -17.51 -16.09
CA THR A 842 -9.92 -17.22 -17.42
C THR A 842 -9.00 -17.78 -18.48
N GLN A 843 -9.52 -18.46 -19.50
CA GLN A 843 -8.83 -18.68 -20.76
C GLN A 843 -9.22 -17.56 -21.74
N ALA A 844 -8.26 -16.70 -22.08
CA ALA A 844 -8.48 -15.64 -23.07
C ALA A 844 -8.59 -16.20 -24.50
N ARG A 845 -9.13 -15.42 -25.45
CA ARG A 845 -9.35 -15.86 -26.85
C ARG A 845 -8.10 -16.36 -27.56
N ASN A 846 -6.92 -15.88 -27.19
CA ASN A 846 -5.62 -16.37 -27.67
C ASN A 846 -5.13 -17.65 -26.95
N GLY A 847 -6.01 -18.38 -26.28
CA GLY A 847 -5.73 -19.62 -25.53
C GLY A 847 -5.00 -19.44 -24.20
N ARG A 848 -4.47 -18.23 -23.90
CA ARG A 848 -3.65 -17.97 -22.72
C ARG A 848 -4.50 -17.89 -21.44
N LEU A 849 -4.04 -18.58 -20.40
CA LEU A 849 -4.64 -18.50 -19.07
C LEU A 849 -4.25 -17.19 -18.34
N THR A 850 -5.20 -16.58 -17.63
CA THR A 850 -5.05 -15.28 -16.99
C THR A 850 -6.01 -15.08 -15.82
N PHE A 851 -5.54 -14.37 -14.78
CA PHE A 851 -6.38 -13.82 -13.70
C PHE A 851 -6.57 -12.30 -13.82
N ASN A 852 -5.88 -11.65 -14.77
CA ASN A 852 -5.84 -10.20 -14.88
C ASN A 852 -7.06 -9.62 -15.63
N HIS A 853 -7.95 -10.48 -16.12
CA HIS A 853 -9.29 -10.14 -16.56
C HIS A 853 -10.21 -11.37 -16.53
N ASP A 854 -11.49 -11.15 -16.23
CA ASP A 854 -12.55 -12.17 -16.29
C ASP A 854 -13.20 -12.25 -17.68
N THR A 855 -13.36 -11.10 -18.34
CA THR A 855 -14.30 -10.95 -19.44
C THR A 855 -13.63 -10.34 -20.68
N ASP A 856 -14.01 -10.87 -21.83
CA ASP A 856 -13.62 -10.50 -23.20
C ASP A 856 -14.91 -10.60 -24.04
N SER A 857 -15.94 -9.87 -23.56
CA SER A 857 -17.36 -10.15 -23.81
C SER A 857 -17.89 -9.41 -25.04
N ASP A 858 -17.45 -9.85 -26.22
CA ASP A 858 -18.33 -9.79 -27.39
C ASP A 858 -19.32 -10.95 -27.29
N SER A 859 -20.33 -10.79 -26.43
CA SER A 859 -21.54 -11.62 -26.36
C SER A 859 -22.57 -11.25 -27.44
N ASP A 860 -22.26 -10.21 -28.21
CA ASP A 860 -22.88 -9.78 -29.45
C ASP A 860 -21.75 -9.85 -30.50
N GLY A 861 -21.83 -10.90 -31.31
CA GLY A 861 -20.90 -11.29 -32.38
C GLY A 861 -21.67 -11.97 -33.51
#